data_AF-A0A950SD16-F1
#
_entry.id   AF-A0A950SD16-F1
#
_cell.length_a   1.000
_cell.length_b   1.000
_cell.length_c   1.000
_cell.angle_alpha   90.00
_cell.angle_beta   90.00
_cell.angle_gamma   90.00
#
_symmetry.space_group_name_H-M   'P 1'
#
loop_
_entity.id
_entity.type
_entity.pdbx_description
1 polymer ?
#
loop_
_entity_poly.entity_id
_entity_poly.type
_entity_poly.pdbx_seq_one_letter_code
_entity_poly.pdbx_strand_id
1 'polypeptide(L)'
;MNQTLPFPRHLARLGAHGGSGGLRRLLAVPLLALLTAGVLMFAPALASADSSSTLTVVGTSDVSDSGLVPNLIMPGFEKAYPQFSFSYKGSATGLAIQNAESGTGGPSALIVHAASLENQFVGNGYSYNNQYGNAIFTNDFVLAGPTGDPSGVGSNGANNIAQAFADVAAAGAAGKATFFTRGGTTTASGTTVEEHAIWGLVHSSGLQPASLALCVVSAADGGGMSPVKNAALNGQPCPDSGTVNSPDNPSWYFINAGSSQGANVLAANACPPADAPSGTNTCYVLSDRGTYDYLASGTDPAGSIPNLKIVTRGPQSASAPGGVYALVNYFHVYIINPSKPGETVNLTAARDFVNFLTSPAFQAQLKTYLASTSGPGGPPFVADASPNLSVSGFPHIYHASKPATVTGTLTNAERGYPPLAGKTVTIDALKGALVIPVATGTTNSTGHYSIKFTPPATGSYEVTTSQISQIENSTLHPVYGDILSPAATAVASLTVRSATSNLRVTSQGGHAMVTGTVKPGTLHHKATVTVLARAAGKKGAFKKVATDHLGTNQGNFAVSVPLAAGKWQVEVKFQDPKQVVATSSRAVTVTIGARPASSVSLRTAKAKKGTLTIGGTVSRGAPSGAKVELLGQNTTPGAPSGFKVLGTAKLRAGKTKFTLRAKARRGVRWVLQLEYVLPAQASSFSGLRTVNVQ
;
A
#
# COMPACT_ATOMS: atom_id res chain seq x y z
N MET A 1 44.46 2.18 35.04
CA MET A 1 45.91 2.47 35.02
C MET A 1 46.64 1.16 34.71
N ASN A 2 47.47 1.16 33.65
CA ASN A 2 48.76 0.44 33.49
C ASN A 2 48.93 -0.97 34.12
N GLN A 3 49.51 -2.00 33.49
CA GLN A 3 50.30 -2.12 32.26
C GLN A 3 50.78 -3.60 32.14
N THR A 4 50.92 -4.07 30.90
CA THR A 4 51.97 -4.96 30.34
C THR A 4 52.50 -6.25 31.01
N LEU A 5 52.60 -7.26 30.13
CA LEU A 5 53.39 -8.51 30.14
C LEU A 5 54.86 -8.36 30.61
N PRO A 6 55.51 -9.50 30.95
CA PRO A 6 56.52 -10.03 30.01
C PRO A 6 56.62 -11.58 29.93
N PHE A 7 57.12 -12.06 28.78
CA PHE A 7 57.76 -13.37 28.55
C PHE A 7 59.21 -13.36 29.09
N PRO A 8 59.87 -14.52 29.38
CA PRO A 8 60.75 -15.11 28.35
C PRO A 8 60.97 -16.65 28.40
N ARG A 9 61.68 -17.07 27.35
CA ARG A 9 62.15 -18.39 26.85
C ARG A 9 63.14 -19.15 27.77
N HIS A 10 63.22 -20.49 27.60
CA HIS A 10 64.47 -21.26 27.47
C HIS A 10 64.17 -22.66 26.86
N LEU A 11 64.68 -22.95 25.65
CA LEU A 11 65.88 -23.77 25.32
C LEU A 11 65.80 -25.26 25.69
N ALA A 12 65.71 -26.12 24.67
CA ALA A 12 66.56 -27.30 24.53
C ALA A 12 66.57 -27.79 23.07
N ARG A 13 67.77 -28.03 22.57
CA ARG A 13 68.15 -28.46 21.22
C ARG A 13 68.87 -29.80 21.38
N LEU A 14 68.65 -30.76 20.48
CA LEU A 14 69.50 -31.91 20.09
C LEU A 14 68.68 -32.65 19.01
N GLY A 15 69.13 -33.00 17.81
CA GLY A 15 70.46 -33.03 17.22
C GLY A 15 70.58 -34.30 16.36
N ALA A 16 70.74 -34.11 15.04
CA ALA A 16 71.43 -34.99 14.06
C ALA A 16 70.67 -36.26 13.54
N HIS A 17 70.79 -36.75 12.29
CA HIS A 17 71.68 -36.51 11.14
C HIS A 17 71.12 -37.12 9.83
N GLY A 18 71.65 -36.70 8.66
CA GLY A 18 71.58 -37.34 7.33
C GLY A 18 70.59 -36.67 6.37
N GLY A 19 70.98 -35.88 5.34
CA GLY A 19 71.72 -36.29 4.12
C GLY A 19 70.74 -36.98 3.15
N SER A 20 70.47 -36.63 1.89
CA SER A 20 71.10 -35.78 0.88
C SER A 20 70.16 -35.69 -0.35
N GLY A 21 70.18 -34.58 -1.09
CA GLY A 21 70.02 -34.56 -2.55
C GLY A 21 68.61 -34.46 -3.17
N GLY A 22 68.51 -33.62 -4.22
CA GLY A 22 67.73 -34.00 -5.41
C GLY A 22 66.53 -33.13 -5.79
N LEU A 23 66.67 -32.43 -6.92
CA LEU A 23 65.69 -31.61 -7.63
C LEU A 23 64.47 -32.37 -8.21
N ARG A 24 63.38 -31.60 -8.37
CA ARG A 24 62.41 -31.56 -9.51
C ARG A 24 61.31 -32.64 -9.66
N ARG A 25 60.09 -32.07 -9.78
CA ARG A 25 58.99 -32.35 -10.72
C ARG A 25 58.08 -33.59 -10.51
N LEU A 26 56.81 -33.22 -10.35
CA LEU A 26 55.61 -33.71 -11.05
C LEU A 26 54.98 -35.07 -10.67
N LEU A 27 53.66 -34.99 -10.48
CA LEU A 27 52.58 -35.96 -10.75
C LEU A 27 51.97 -36.75 -9.57
N ALA A 28 50.63 -36.68 -9.58
CA ALA A 28 49.64 -37.70 -9.20
C ALA A 28 49.21 -37.84 -7.70
N VAL A 29 48.06 -37.22 -7.43
CA VAL A 29 46.97 -37.58 -6.48
C VAL A 29 46.41 -39.00 -6.82
N PRO A 30 45.63 -39.74 -5.98
CA PRO A 30 45.14 -39.53 -4.60
C PRO A 30 45.34 -40.72 -3.63
N LEU A 31 45.38 -40.46 -2.31
CA LEU A 31 44.67 -41.29 -1.32
C LEU A 31 44.54 -40.53 0.01
N LEU A 32 43.51 -39.69 0.16
CA LEU A 32 43.09 -39.19 1.47
C LEU A 32 41.60 -38.81 1.42
N ALA A 33 40.75 -39.82 1.50
CA ALA A 33 39.30 -39.66 1.58
C ALA A 33 38.75 -40.70 2.56
N LEU A 34 39.04 -40.53 3.86
CA LEU A 34 38.42 -41.32 4.93
C LEU A 34 38.74 -40.73 6.32
N LEU A 35 38.52 -39.42 6.53
CA LEU A 35 38.51 -38.84 7.90
C LEU A 35 37.87 -37.45 8.01
N THR A 36 36.82 -37.17 7.22
CA THR A 36 35.98 -35.96 7.35
C THR A 36 34.51 -36.30 7.03
N ALA A 37 33.90 -37.20 7.79
CA ALA A 37 32.51 -37.64 7.60
C ALA A 37 31.72 -37.69 8.92
N GLY A 38 31.92 -36.72 9.83
CA GLY A 38 31.31 -36.76 11.17
C GLY A 38 30.65 -35.49 11.70
N VAL A 39 30.70 -34.34 11.00
CA VAL A 39 30.16 -33.07 11.53
C VAL A 39 29.48 -32.23 10.44
N LEU A 40 28.52 -32.81 9.71
CA LEU A 40 27.61 -32.03 8.86
C LEU A 40 26.25 -32.73 8.68
N MET A 41 25.63 -33.16 9.79
CA MET A 41 24.22 -33.58 9.83
C MET A 41 23.47 -32.73 10.86
N PHE A 42 23.46 -31.42 10.63
CA PHE A 42 22.36 -30.55 11.03
C PHE A 42 21.84 -29.93 9.74
N ALA A 43 21.05 -30.71 9.00
CA ALA A 43 20.17 -30.14 8.00
C ALA A 43 19.18 -29.23 8.76
N PRO A 44 18.98 -27.97 8.35
CA PRO A 44 17.81 -27.25 8.82
C PRO A 44 16.59 -28.08 8.42
N ALA A 45 15.70 -28.36 9.37
CA ALA A 45 14.42 -28.98 9.10
C ALA A 45 13.79 -28.23 7.91
N LEU A 46 13.69 -28.91 6.77
CA LEU A 46 12.94 -28.43 5.62
C LEU A 46 11.52 -28.17 6.12
N ALA A 47 11.06 -26.93 5.99
CA ALA A 47 9.66 -26.58 6.17
C ALA A 47 8.81 -27.58 5.35
N SER A 48 8.08 -28.45 6.03
CA SER A 48 7.13 -29.35 5.37
C SER A 48 5.95 -28.51 4.89
N ALA A 49 5.96 -28.16 3.60
CA ALA A 49 4.76 -27.66 2.96
C ALA A 49 3.72 -28.80 2.95
N ASP A 50 2.65 -28.63 3.71
CA ASP A 50 1.56 -29.59 3.73
C ASP A 50 0.74 -29.45 2.44
N SER A 51 0.62 -30.54 1.69
CA SER A 51 -0.21 -30.65 0.48
C SER A 51 -1.64 -31.07 0.79
N SER A 52 -2.05 -31.07 2.06
CA SER A 52 -3.43 -31.28 2.50
C SER A 52 -4.41 -30.43 1.70
N SER A 53 -5.47 -31.05 1.19
CA SER A 53 -6.58 -30.33 0.55
C SER A 53 -7.45 -29.57 1.56
N THR A 54 -7.23 -29.71 2.86
CA THR A 54 -8.00 -29.01 3.90
C THR A 54 -7.24 -27.83 4.45
N LEU A 55 -7.83 -26.64 4.37
CA LEU A 55 -7.43 -25.48 5.16
C LEU A 55 -8.03 -25.59 6.56
N THR A 56 -7.18 -25.81 7.56
CA THR A 56 -7.58 -25.70 8.97
C THR A 56 -7.24 -24.32 9.50
N VAL A 57 -8.24 -23.63 10.06
CA VAL A 57 -8.10 -22.34 10.73
C VAL A 57 -8.47 -22.53 12.19
N VAL A 58 -7.59 -22.12 13.10
CA VAL A 58 -7.95 -21.95 14.52
C VAL A 58 -8.32 -20.49 14.75
N GLY A 59 -9.22 -20.23 15.69
CA GLY A 59 -9.56 -18.85 15.97
C GLY A 59 -10.50 -18.68 17.14
N THR A 60 -10.87 -17.43 17.36
CA THR A 60 -11.80 -17.03 18.39
C THR A 60 -13.23 -17.51 18.11
N SER A 61 -13.88 -18.09 19.12
CA SER A 61 -15.26 -18.59 19.05
C SER A 61 -16.24 -17.52 18.61
N ASP A 62 -15.95 -16.25 18.86
CA ASP A 62 -16.80 -15.10 18.54
C ASP A 62 -17.12 -15.04 17.03
N VAL A 63 -16.20 -15.48 16.15
CA VAL A 63 -16.42 -15.52 14.70
C VAL A 63 -17.32 -16.69 14.29
N SER A 64 -17.22 -17.84 14.97
CA SER A 64 -18.11 -18.98 14.72
C SER A 64 -19.49 -18.78 15.33
N ASP A 65 -19.55 -18.25 16.55
CA ASP A 65 -20.76 -18.05 17.36
C ASP A 65 -21.59 -16.87 16.87
N SER A 66 -21.03 -15.96 16.06
CA SER A 66 -21.78 -14.99 15.27
C SER A 66 -22.43 -15.57 14.00
N GLY A 67 -22.25 -16.88 13.77
CA GLY A 67 -22.63 -17.57 12.54
C GLY A 67 -21.81 -17.17 11.30
N LEU A 68 -20.81 -16.30 11.44
CA LEU A 68 -20.10 -15.73 10.28
C LEU A 68 -19.31 -16.80 9.52
N VAL A 69 -18.72 -17.75 10.26
CA VAL A 69 -18.02 -18.89 9.66
C VAL A 69 -18.94 -19.76 8.79
N PRO A 70 -19.99 -20.41 9.34
CA PRO A 70 -20.82 -21.32 8.56
C PRO A 70 -21.63 -20.62 7.47
N ASN A 71 -22.06 -19.37 7.70
CA ASN A 71 -23.01 -18.70 6.80
C ASN A 71 -22.33 -17.86 5.70
N LEU A 72 -21.07 -17.45 5.87
CA LEU A 72 -20.41 -16.55 4.92
C LEU A 72 -18.97 -16.96 4.57
N ILE A 73 -18.10 -17.14 5.57
CA ILE A 73 -16.67 -17.38 5.32
C ILE A 73 -16.45 -18.73 4.63
N MET A 74 -16.96 -19.81 5.21
CA MET A 74 -16.80 -21.16 4.68
C MET A 74 -17.39 -21.31 3.27
N PRO A 75 -18.68 -21.03 3.02
CA PRO A 75 -19.25 -21.18 1.68
C PRO A 75 -18.62 -20.22 0.65
N GLY A 76 -18.22 -19.02 1.07
CA GLY A 76 -17.56 -18.06 0.19
C GLY A 76 -16.15 -18.51 -0.21
N PHE A 77 -15.37 -19.02 0.76
CA PHE A 77 -14.01 -19.50 0.51
C PHE A 77 -13.99 -20.74 -0.37
N GLU A 78 -14.79 -21.77 -0.05
CA GLU A 78 -14.86 -23.01 -0.85
C GLU A 78 -15.37 -22.76 -2.27
N LYS A 79 -16.25 -21.76 -2.46
CA LYS A 79 -16.67 -21.32 -3.80
C LYS A 79 -15.55 -20.65 -4.58
N ALA A 80 -14.75 -19.81 -3.93
CA ALA A 80 -13.65 -19.09 -4.57
C ALA A 80 -12.44 -20.02 -4.83
N TYR A 81 -12.23 -21.02 -3.98
CA TYR A 81 -11.10 -21.93 -4.00
C TYR A 81 -11.58 -23.39 -3.85
N PRO A 82 -12.25 -23.95 -4.88
CA PRO A 82 -12.89 -25.27 -4.81
C PRO A 82 -11.91 -26.44 -4.67
N GLN A 83 -10.61 -26.18 -4.80
CA GLN A 83 -9.56 -27.16 -4.52
C GLN A 83 -9.30 -27.37 -3.01
N PHE A 84 -9.85 -26.51 -2.15
CA PHE A 84 -9.68 -26.60 -0.70
C PHE A 84 -11.01 -26.89 0.01
N SER A 85 -10.99 -27.83 0.95
CA SER A 85 -12.01 -27.93 2.01
C SER A 85 -11.66 -27.01 3.16
N PHE A 86 -12.68 -26.51 3.87
CA PHE A 86 -12.48 -25.56 4.97
C PHE A 86 -12.85 -26.17 6.32
N SER A 87 -11.99 -26.01 7.33
CA SER A 87 -12.25 -26.40 8.72
C SER A 87 -11.90 -25.26 9.66
N TYR A 88 -12.86 -24.87 10.51
CA TYR A 88 -12.66 -23.84 11.54
C TYR A 88 -12.78 -24.43 12.93
N LYS A 89 -11.83 -24.11 13.80
CA LYS A 89 -11.79 -24.55 15.20
C LYS A 89 -11.86 -23.31 16.11
N GLY A 90 -13.08 -22.94 16.49
CA GLY A 90 -13.37 -21.81 17.37
C GLY A 90 -13.09 -22.13 18.85
N SER A 91 -12.41 -21.24 19.55
CA SER A 91 -12.04 -21.36 20.97
C SER A 91 -11.80 -19.99 21.61
N ALA A 92 -11.37 -19.90 22.87
CA ALA A 92 -10.91 -18.61 23.43
C ALA A 92 -9.66 -18.10 22.68
N THR A 93 -9.50 -16.79 22.54
CA THR A 93 -8.37 -16.17 21.83
C THR A 93 -7.01 -16.71 22.27
N GLY A 94 -6.75 -16.79 23.59
CA GLY A 94 -5.51 -17.35 24.12
C GLY A 94 -5.30 -18.83 23.77
N LEU A 95 -6.37 -19.64 23.78
CA LEU A 95 -6.30 -21.05 23.39
C LEU A 95 -6.09 -21.21 21.88
N ALA A 96 -6.70 -20.36 21.05
CA ALA A 96 -6.47 -20.34 19.61
C ALA A 96 -5.01 -19.99 19.28
N ILE A 97 -4.45 -18.98 19.97
CA ILE A 97 -3.03 -18.62 19.88
C ILE A 97 -2.17 -19.80 20.31
N GLN A 98 -2.43 -20.40 21.47
CA GLN A 98 -1.68 -21.57 21.95
C GLN A 98 -1.72 -22.73 20.94
N ASN A 99 -2.88 -23.01 20.34
CA ASN A 99 -3.02 -24.03 19.30
C ASN A 99 -2.21 -23.70 18.04
N ALA A 100 -2.18 -22.43 17.64
CA ALA A 100 -1.37 -21.93 16.52
C ALA A 100 0.15 -21.91 16.82
N GLU A 101 0.55 -21.80 18.08
CA GLU A 101 1.96 -21.83 18.49
C GLU A 101 2.51 -23.24 18.66
N SER A 102 1.64 -24.21 18.99
CA SER A 102 1.98 -25.60 19.26
C SER A 102 1.72 -26.55 18.10
N GLY A 103 1.11 -26.06 17.01
CA GLY A 103 0.63 -26.88 15.90
C GLY A 103 -0.57 -27.78 16.26
N THR A 104 -1.20 -27.59 17.43
CA THR A 104 -2.30 -28.44 17.89
C THR A 104 -3.49 -28.33 16.94
N GLY A 105 -3.81 -29.45 16.29
CA GLY A 105 -4.90 -29.53 15.32
C GLY A 105 -4.51 -29.15 13.88
N GLY A 106 -3.21 -28.98 13.59
CA GLY A 106 -2.67 -28.71 12.25
C GLY A 106 -3.18 -27.42 11.59
N PRO A 107 -3.27 -26.28 12.30
CA PRO A 107 -3.74 -25.04 11.70
C PRO A 107 -2.76 -24.47 10.67
N SER A 108 -3.29 -23.78 9.66
CA SER A 108 -2.49 -23.00 8.70
C SER A 108 -2.72 -21.49 8.83
N ALA A 109 -3.82 -21.08 9.47
CA ALA A 109 -4.14 -19.69 9.76
C ALA A 109 -4.80 -19.54 11.13
N LEU A 110 -4.75 -18.32 11.66
CA LEU A 110 -5.29 -17.90 12.95
C LEU A 110 -6.18 -16.67 12.78
N ILE A 111 -7.38 -16.64 13.39
CA ILE A 111 -8.24 -15.43 13.48
C ILE A 111 -8.50 -15.07 14.95
N VAL A 112 -8.13 -13.85 15.35
CA VAL A 112 -8.17 -13.39 16.76
C VAL A 112 -8.49 -11.90 16.87
N HIS A 113 -8.73 -11.42 18.10
CA HIS A 113 -9.16 -10.04 18.40
C HIS A 113 -8.62 -9.48 19.74
N ALA A 114 -7.41 -9.86 20.15
CA ALA A 114 -6.80 -9.37 21.40
C ALA A 114 -5.40 -8.80 21.13
N ALA A 115 -5.32 -7.48 20.94
CA ALA A 115 -4.09 -6.79 20.55
C ALA A 115 -2.87 -7.10 21.44
N SER A 116 -3.09 -7.22 22.76
CA SER A 116 -2.04 -7.53 23.76
C SER A 116 -1.55 -8.98 23.76
N LEU A 117 -2.29 -9.90 23.13
CA LEU A 117 -1.88 -11.29 22.91
C LEU A 117 -1.29 -11.47 21.50
N GLU A 118 -1.88 -10.78 20.52
CA GLU A 118 -1.47 -10.80 19.12
C GLU A 118 -0.04 -10.27 18.90
N ASN A 119 0.29 -9.14 19.51
CA ASN A 119 1.63 -8.57 19.42
C ASN A 119 2.71 -9.52 19.97
N GLN A 120 2.40 -10.34 20.98
CA GLN A 120 3.29 -11.38 21.52
C GLN A 120 3.44 -12.53 20.51
N PHE A 121 2.34 -13.04 19.96
CA PHE A 121 2.36 -14.09 18.93
C PHE A 121 3.24 -13.70 17.73
N VAL A 122 3.09 -12.45 17.26
CA VAL A 122 3.90 -11.89 16.18
C VAL A 122 5.36 -11.69 16.61
N GLY A 123 5.61 -11.07 17.77
CA GLY A 123 6.95 -10.83 18.28
C GLY A 123 7.76 -12.10 18.56
N ASN A 124 7.06 -13.18 18.93
CA ASN A 124 7.63 -14.51 19.09
C ASN A 124 7.88 -15.22 17.75
N GLY A 125 7.49 -14.63 16.61
CA GLY A 125 7.80 -15.09 15.26
C GLY A 125 6.88 -16.20 14.74
N TYR A 126 5.69 -16.36 15.30
CA TYR A 126 4.71 -17.36 14.85
C TYR A 126 3.86 -16.88 13.66
N SER A 127 3.84 -15.58 13.37
CA SER A 127 3.26 -15.06 12.13
C SER A 127 4.22 -15.18 10.95
N TYR A 128 3.73 -15.68 9.82
CA TYR A 128 4.49 -15.81 8.58
C TYR A 128 4.55 -14.50 7.79
N ASN A 129 5.77 -14.05 7.48
CA ASN A 129 6.08 -12.95 6.55
C ASN A 129 5.48 -11.56 6.84
N ASN A 130 4.77 -11.38 7.95
CA ASN A 130 4.21 -10.09 8.34
C ASN A 130 4.78 -9.65 9.69
N GLN A 131 5.03 -8.35 9.80
CA GLN A 131 5.41 -7.71 11.07
C GLN A 131 4.21 -7.50 12.00
N TYR A 132 2.99 -7.75 11.50
CA TYR A 132 1.69 -7.29 12.02
C TYR A 132 0.55 -8.20 11.50
N GLY A 133 -0.66 -8.08 12.05
CA GLY A 133 -1.84 -8.83 11.59
C GLY A 133 -2.47 -8.25 10.33
N ASN A 134 -3.12 -9.07 9.49
CA ASN A 134 -3.91 -8.52 8.39
C ASN A 134 -5.29 -8.15 8.92
N ALA A 135 -5.62 -6.86 8.86
CA ALA A 135 -6.94 -6.37 9.24
C ALA A 135 -8.01 -7.00 8.35
N ILE A 136 -9.10 -7.48 8.97
CA ILE A 136 -10.20 -8.14 8.24
C ILE A 136 -11.48 -7.30 8.34
N PHE A 137 -11.91 -7.04 9.56
CA PHE A 137 -13.12 -6.33 9.91
C PHE A 137 -13.07 -5.90 11.37
N THR A 138 -13.91 -4.94 11.74
CA THR A 138 -14.25 -4.68 13.13
C THR A 138 -15.68 -5.12 13.44
N ASN A 139 -15.95 -5.43 14.70
CA ASN A 139 -17.30 -5.38 15.25
C ASN A 139 -17.32 -4.48 16.50
N ASP A 140 -18.44 -4.45 17.22
CA ASP A 140 -18.57 -3.69 18.45
C ASP A 140 -18.74 -4.65 19.63
N PHE A 141 -18.15 -4.32 20.79
CA PHE A 141 -18.55 -4.91 22.06
C PHE A 141 -19.86 -4.27 22.56
N VAL A 142 -20.70 -5.08 23.18
CA VAL A 142 -21.97 -4.67 23.79
C VAL A 142 -22.08 -5.27 25.18
N LEU A 143 -22.57 -4.46 26.13
CA LEU A 143 -23.04 -4.97 27.41
C LEU A 143 -24.51 -5.31 27.25
N ALA A 144 -24.82 -6.60 27.36
CA ALA A 144 -26.18 -7.10 27.44
C ALA A 144 -26.58 -7.29 28.90
N GLY A 145 -27.83 -7.00 29.21
CA GLY A 145 -28.41 -7.18 30.54
C GLY A 145 -29.88 -7.54 30.45
N PRO A 146 -30.54 -7.83 31.58
CA PRO A 146 -31.94 -8.19 31.57
C PRO A 146 -32.82 -7.02 31.13
N THR A 147 -34.02 -7.32 30.63
CA THR A 147 -34.97 -6.30 30.16
C THR A 147 -35.34 -5.27 31.23
N GLY A 148 -35.38 -5.68 32.50
CA GLY A 148 -35.63 -4.81 33.65
C GLY A 148 -34.47 -3.91 34.07
N ASP A 149 -33.24 -4.18 33.62
CA ASP A 149 -32.01 -3.44 33.94
C ASP A 149 -31.90 -3.05 35.44
N PRO A 150 -31.84 -4.01 36.39
CA PRO A 150 -31.85 -3.75 37.82
C PRO A 150 -30.62 -2.96 38.31
N SER A 151 -29.55 -2.90 37.52
CA SER A 151 -28.36 -2.08 37.77
C SER A 151 -28.53 -0.61 37.34
N GLY A 152 -29.58 -0.27 36.58
CA GLY A 152 -29.86 1.10 36.16
C GLY A 152 -28.89 1.66 35.11
N VAL A 153 -28.20 0.79 34.36
CA VAL A 153 -27.18 1.18 33.36
C VAL A 153 -27.76 2.15 32.33
N GLY A 154 -28.94 1.84 31.81
CA GLY A 154 -29.60 2.65 30.78
C GLY A 154 -29.94 4.05 31.27
N SER A 155 -30.35 4.20 32.54
CA SER A 155 -30.68 5.50 33.14
C SER A 155 -29.46 6.33 33.54
N ASN A 156 -28.35 5.67 33.90
CA ASN A 156 -27.14 6.34 34.38
C ASN A 156 -26.23 6.82 33.23
N GLY A 157 -26.45 6.31 32.01
CA GLY A 157 -25.79 6.78 30.80
C GLY A 157 -25.32 5.62 29.93
N ALA A 158 -26.18 5.19 28.98
CA ALA A 158 -25.95 4.06 28.09
C ALA A 158 -24.72 4.16 27.15
N ASN A 159 -23.99 5.28 27.16
CA ASN A 159 -22.79 5.55 26.36
C ASN A 159 -21.54 5.75 27.23
N ASN A 160 -21.49 5.12 28.42
CA ASN A 160 -20.33 5.08 29.30
C ASN A 160 -20.14 3.67 29.90
N ILE A 161 -19.34 2.84 29.24
CA ILE A 161 -19.13 1.44 29.61
C ILE A 161 -18.46 1.26 30.98
N ALA A 162 -17.51 2.14 31.33
CA ALA A 162 -16.87 2.07 32.63
C ALA A 162 -17.89 2.35 33.75
N GLN A 163 -18.76 3.35 33.57
CA GLN A 163 -19.86 3.57 34.52
C GLN A 163 -20.82 2.38 34.56
N ALA A 164 -21.17 1.79 33.41
CA ALA A 164 -22.04 0.62 33.35
C ALA A 164 -21.47 -0.57 34.15
N PHE A 165 -20.17 -0.82 34.05
CA PHE A 165 -19.49 -1.87 34.83
C PHE A 165 -19.50 -1.56 36.33
N ALA A 166 -19.28 -0.30 36.72
CA ALA A 166 -19.37 0.14 38.11
C ALA A 166 -20.79 -0.05 38.67
N ASP A 167 -21.82 0.26 37.89
CA ASP A 167 -23.22 0.10 38.26
C ASP A 167 -23.61 -1.37 38.45
N VAL A 168 -23.16 -2.25 37.53
CA VAL A 168 -23.38 -3.70 37.67
C VAL A 168 -22.65 -4.26 38.88
N ALA A 169 -21.42 -3.83 39.16
CA ALA A 169 -20.68 -4.25 40.34
C ALA A 169 -21.36 -3.80 41.65
N ALA A 170 -21.87 -2.56 41.70
CA ALA A 170 -22.60 -2.05 42.87
C ALA A 170 -23.93 -2.79 43.08
N ALA A 171 -24.68 -3.04 42.01
CA ALA A 171 -25.91 -3.82 42.06
C ALA A 171 -25.63 -5.30 42.45
N GLY A 172 -24.55 -5.87 41.95
CA GLY A 172 -24.13 -7.23 42.27
C GLY A 172 -23.73 -7.40 43.73
N ALA A 173 -22.97 -6.46 44.28
CA ALA A 173 -22.68 -6.42 45.72
C ALA A 173 -23.94 -6.28 46.59
N ALA A 174 -25.00 -5.67 46.05
CA ALA A 174 -26.31 -5.57 46.69
C ALA A 174 -27.24 -6.76 46.42
N GLY A 175 -26.78 -7.81 45.74
CA GLY A 175 -27.57 -9.00 45.42
C GLY A 175 -28.62 -8.81 44.33
N LYS A 176 -28.48 -7.79 43.48
CA LYS A 176 -29.46 -7.43 42.43
C LYS A 176 -29.01 -7.76 41.01
N ALA A 177 -27.73 -8.08 40.82
CA ALA A 177 -27.15 -8.35 39.52
C ALA A 177 -26.10 -9.45 39.59
N THR A 178 -25.92 -10.16 38.48
CA THR A 178 -24.81 -11.09 38.28
C THR A 178 -24.12 -10.75 36.96
N PHE A 179 -22.80 -10.67 36.93
CA PHE A 179 -22.01 -10.48 35.71
C PHE A 179 -21.42 -11.82 35.27
N PHE A 180 -21.67 -12.21 34.03
CA PHE A 180 -21.17 -13.44 33.41
C PHE A 180 -19.88 -13.16 32.64
N THR A 181 -18.78 -13.76 33.09
CA THR A 181 -17.48 -13.68 32.42
C THR A 181 -17.03 -15.05 31.92
N ARG A 182 -16.23 -15.05 30.84
CA ARG A 182 -15.47 -16.22 30.35
C ARG A 182 -14.09 -16.36 31.01
N GLY A 183 -13.80 -15.54 32.02
CA GLY A 183 -12.53 -15.52 32.75
C GLY A 183 -12.21 -16.81 33.49
N GLY A 184 -11.28 -16.73 34.44
CA GLY A 184 -10.84 -17.88 35.23
C GLY A 184 -10.16 -18.99 34.43
N THR A 185 -9.44 -18.61 33.37
CA THR A 185 -8.56 -19.50 32.62
C THR A 185 -7.24 -18.78 32.33
N THR A 186 -6.15 -19.53 32.15
CA THR A 186 -4.86 -19.01 31.69
C THR A 186 -4.77 -18.89 30.16
N THR A 187 -5.93 -18.92 29.49
CA THR A 187 -6.09 -18.79 28.04
C THR A 187 -7.22 -17.81 27.77
N ALA A 188 -7.01 -16.56 28.15
CA ALA A 188 -8.05 -15.52 28.13
C ALA A 188 -8.76 -15.44 26.76
N SER A 189 -10.09 -15.28 26.79
CA SER A 189 -10.85 -14.93 25.59
C SER A 189 -10.62 -13.46 25.23
N GLY A 190 -10.74 -13.08 23.96
CA GLY A 190 -10.59 -11.66 23.58
C GLY A 190 -11.60 -10.76 24.31
N THR A 191 -12.83 -11.23 24.48
CA THR A 191 -13.86 -10.52 25.26
C THR A 191 -13.46 -10.37 26.72
N THR A 192 -12.79 -11.34 27.32
CA THR A 192 -12.26 -11.24 28.69
C THR A 192 -11.11 -10.24 28.79
N VAL A 193 -10.24 -10.17 27.77
CA VAL A 193 -9.17 -9.16 27.73
C VAL A 193 -9.77 -7.75 27.67
N GLU A 194 -10.79 -7.54 26.83
CA GLU A 194 -11.53 -6.27 26.79
C GLU A 194 -12.22 -5.96 28.11
N GLU A 195 -12.88 -6.96 28.70
CA GLU A 195 -13.53 -6.83 29.99
C GLU A 195 -12.55 -6.36 31.07
N HIS A 196 -11.36 -6.95 31.12
CA HIS A 196 -10.30 -6.54 32.05
C HIS A 196 -9.78 -5.13 31.78
N ALA A 197 -9.71 -4.71 30.52
CA ALA A 197 -9.38 -3.34 30.16
C ALA A 197 -10.44 -2.36 30.68
N ILE A 198 -11.73 -2.69 30.54
CA ILE A 198 -12.84 -1.88 31.05
C ILE A 198 -12.79 -1.79 32.60
N TRP A 199 -12.53 -2.88 33.32
CA TRP A 199 -12.31 -2.83 34.77
C TRP A 199 -11.12 -1.93 35.15
N GLY A 200 -10.05 -1.95 34.34
CA GLY A 200 -8.95 -1.00 34.48
C GLY A 200 -9.37 0.46 34.29
N LEU A 201 -10.30 0.74 33.37
CA LEU A 201 -10.90 2.07 33.20
C LEU A 201 -11.75 2.48 34.42
N VAL A 202 -12.50 1.55 35.01
CA VAL A 202 -13.27 1.78 36.25
C VAL A 202 -12.33 2.22 37.39
N HIS A 203 -11.22 1.50 37.57
CA HIS A 203 -10.21 1.81 38.58
C HIS A 203 -9.55 3.18 38.34
N SER A 204 -8.95 3.36 37.16
CA SER A 204 -8.16 4.54 36.83
C SER A 204 -8.97 5.84 36.74
N SER A 205 -10.28 5.73 36.49
CA SER A 205 -11.20 6.88 36.42
C SER A 205 -11.89 7.20 37.75
N GLY A 206 -11.59 6.46 38.83
CA GLY A 206 -12.20 6.68 40.14
C GLY A 206 -13.68 6.31 40.22
N LEU A 207 -14.16 5.44 39.31
CA LEU A 207 -15.56 4.98 39.28
C LEU A 207 -15.79 3.72 40.15
N GLN A 208 -14.72 3.14 40.68
CA GLN A 208 -14.77 1.93 41.51
C GLN A 208 -15.63 2.15 42.77
N PRO A 209 -16.77 1.44 42.93
CA PRO A 209 -17.55 1.52 44.16
C PRO A 209 -16.79 0.89 45.32
N ALA A 210 -17.07 1.34 46.56
CA ALA A 210 -16.39 0.83 47.76
C ALA A 210 -16.55 -0.69 47.97
N SER A 211 -17.58 -1.30 47.38
CA SER A 211 -17.85 -2.74 47.43
C SER A 211 -17.07 -3.56 46.40
N LEU A 212 -16.31 -2.91 45.51
CA LEU A 212 -15.53 -3.56 44.46
C LEU A 212 -14.05 -3.50 44.82
N ALA A 213 -13.35 -4.63 44.76
CA ALA A 213 -11.90 -4.70 44.73
C ALA A 213 -11.44 -5.26 43.38
N LEU A 214 -10.37 -4.69 42.84
CA LEU A 214 -9.83 -5.04 41.52
C LEU A 214 -8.36 -5.42 41.67
N CYS A 215 -7.97 -6.61 41.21
CA CYS A 215 -6.57 -7.02 41.11
C CYS A 215 -6.03 -6.80 39.69
N VAL A 216 -4.71 -6.70 39.55
CA VAL A 216 -4.02 -6.51 38.27
C VAL A 216 -3.81 -7.85 37.59
N VAL A 217 -4.35 -8.00 36.38
CA VAL A 217 -4.23 -9.21 35.56
C VAL A 217 -2.85 -9.27 34.90
N SER A 218 -2.30 -10.47 34.76
CA SER A 218 -1.00 -10.71 34.14
C SER A 218 -0.98 -10.27 32.68
N ALA A 219 0.19 -9.85 32.19
CA ALA A 219 0.36 -9.56 30.76
C ALA A 219 0.18 -10.79 29.87
N ALA A 220 0.46 -12.00 30.38
CA ALA A 220 0.26 -13.25 29.66
C ALA A 220 -1.23 -13.56 29.43
N ASP A 221 -2.11 -13.04 30.30
CA ASP A 221 -3.56 -13.18 30.22
C ASP A 221 -4.24 -11.92 29.66
N GLY A 222 -3.46 -11.06 28.97
CA GLY A 222 -3.94 -9.88 28.25
C GLY A 222 -3.92 -8.57 29.05
N GLY A 223 -3.61 -8.61 30.34
CA GLY A 223 -3.52 -7.44 31.22
C GLY A 223 -4.88 -6.88 31.66
N GLY A 224 -4.88 -5.64 32.16
CA GLY A 224 -6.06 -4.99 32.72
C GLY A 224 -6.27 -5.33 34.20
N MET A 225 -7.52 -5.31 34.65
CA MET A 225 -7.89 -5.63 36.03
C MET A 225 -9.08 -6.59 36.10
N SER A 226 -9.24 -7.31 37.20
CA SER A 226 -10.35 -8.24 37.39
C SER A 226 -10.98 -8.09 38.79
N PRO A 227 -12.31 -8.20 38.93
CA PRO A 227 -12.97 -8.26 40.23
C PRO A 227 -12.44 -9.41 41.09
N VAL A 228 -12.07 -9.10 42.33
CA VAL A 228 -11.56 -10.07 43.30
C VAL A 228 -12.29 -9.93 44.63
N LYS A 229 -12.56 -11.07 45.27
CA LYS A 229 -13.30 -11.15 46.54
C LYS A 229 -12.52 -10.57 47.71
N ASN A 230 -11.21 -10.79 47.74
CA ASN A 230 -10.35 -10.33 48.82
C ASN A 230 -9.98 -8.86 48.62
N ALA A 231 -10.56 -7.97 49.43
CA ALA A 231 -10.28 -6.54 49.38
C ALA A 231 -8.79 -6.17 49.57
N ALA A 232 -8.00 -7.02 50.23
CA ALA A 232 -6.56 -6.81 50.39
C ALA A 232 -5.78 -6.90 49.07
N LEU A 233 -6.37 -7.48 48.01
CA LEU A 233 -5.78 -7.59 46.68
C LEU A 233 -6.11 -6.39 45.77
N ASN A 234 -6.77 -5.35 46.29
CA ASN A 234 -7.09 -4.16 45.49
C ASN A 234 -5.80 -3.45 45.01
N GLY A 235 -5.61 -3.35 43.70
CA GLY A 235 -4.41 -2.83 43.05
C GLY A 235 -3.19 -3.77 43.10
N GLN A 236 -3.32 -4.98 43.66
CA GLN A 236 -2.26 -5.99 43.71
C GLN A 236 -2.38 -6.98 42.56
N PRO A 237 -1.33 -7.74 42.21
CA PRO A 237 -1.43 -8.82 41.23
C PRO A 237 -2.52 -9.83 41.60
N CYS A 238 -3.25 -10.32 40.60
CA CYS A 238 -4.26 -11.36 40.80
C CYS A 238 -3.62 -12.69 41.26
N PRO A 239 -4.28 -13.48 42.12
CA PRO A 239 -3.66 -14.62 42.80
C PRO A 239 -3.42 -15.83 41.89
N ASP A 240 -4.39 -16.17 41.03
CA ASP A 240 -4.45 -17.43 40.30
C ASP A 240 -3.53 -17.47 39.08
N SER A 241 -2.22 -17.46 39.31
CA SER A 241 -1.22 -17.26 38.25
C SER A 241 -1.40 -15.95 37.48
N GLY A 242 -1.96 -14.93 38.14
CA GLY A 242 -2.20 -13.63 37.56
C GLY A 242 -3.55 -13.48 36.83
N THR A 243 -4.49 -14.39 37.06
CA THR A 243 -5.93 -14.21 36.76
C THR A 243 -6.78 -14.45 38.02
N VAL A 244 -8.12 -14.50 37.89
CA VAL A 244 -9.06 -14.79 38.98
C VAL A 244 -9.91 -16.01 38.61
N ASN A 245 -9.87 -17.06 39.44
CA ASN A 245 -10.65 -18.29 39.34
C ASN A 245 -11.75 -18.35 40.44
N SER A 246 -12.63 -19.36 40.35
CA SER A 246 -13.64 -19.66 41.37
C SER A 246 -13.04 -20.44 42.55
N PRO A 247 -12.28 -19.76 43.44
CA PRO A 247 -12.92 -19.26 44.68
C PRO A 247 -12.64 -17.78 45.01
N ASP A 248 -11.80 -17.12 44.23
CA ASP A 248 -11.30 -15.77 44.49
C ASP A 248 -12.14 -14.67 43.82
N ASN A 249 -13.13 -15.05 43.00
CA ASN A 249 -14.11 -14.12 42.44
C ASN A 249 -15.18 -13.67 43.45
N PRO A 250 -15.70 -12.44 43.33
CA PRO A 250 -16.93 -12.05 44.02
C PRO A 250 -18.12 -12.92 43.61
N SER A 251 -19.08 -13.15 44.50
CA SER A 251 -20.25 -14.01 44.22
C SER A 251 -21.13 -13.52 43.06
N TRP A 252 -21.17 -12.21 42.83
CA TRP A 252 -21.90 -11.61 41.71
C TRP A 252 -21.14 -11.68 40.38
N TYR A 253 -19.86 -12.05 40.39
CA TYR A 253 -19.01 -12.11 39.20
C TYR A 253 -18.82 -13.58 38.79
N PHE A 254 -19.79 -14.12 38.06
CA PHE A 254 -19.87 -15.54 37.73
C PHE A 254 -18.92 -15.93 36.60
N ILE A 255 -18.00 -16.85 36.89
CA ILE A 255 -17.02 -17.37 35.94
C ILE A 255 -17.58 -18.61 35.23
N ASN A 256 -17.81 -18.49 33.92
CA ASN A 256 -18.17 -19.58 33.02
C ASN A 256 -16.93 -20.07 32.25
N ALA A 257 -15.94 -20.58 33.00
CA ALA A 257 -14.62 -20.90 32.49
C ALA A 257 -14.67 -21.89 31.31
N GLY A 258 -13.93 -21.59 30.25
CA GLY A 258 -13.78 -22.47 29.08
C GLY A 258 -14.99 -22.49 28.12
N SER A 259 -16.05 -21.71 28.38
CA SER A 259 -17.18 -21.61 27.46
C SER A 259 -16.82 -20.84 26.18
N SER A 260 -17.56 -21.10 25.11
CA SER A 260 -17.57 -20.23 23.91
C SER A 260 -18.27 -18.89 24.22
N GLN A 261 -18.20 -17.94 23.30
CA GLN A 261 -18.88 -16.65 23.45
C GLN A 261 -20.39 -16.83 23.48
N GLY A 262 -20.95 -17.58 22.51
CA GLY A 262 -22.37 -17.87 22.43
C GLY A 262 -22.88 -18.66 23.63
N ALA A 263 -22.13 -19.68 24.08
CA ALA A 263 -22.46 -20.43 25.29
C ALA A 263 -22.49 -19.55 26.55
N ASN A 264 -21.60 -18.55 26.65
CA ASN A 264 -21.62 -17.61 27.77
C ASN A 264 -22.84 -16.69 27.75
N VAL A 265 -23.21 -16.16 26.57
CA VAL A 265 -24.39 -15.31 26.41
C VAL A 265 -25.67 -16.10 26.69
N LEU A 266 -25.76 -17.36 26.22
CA LEU A 266 -26.88 -18.25 26.53
C LEU A 266 -26.99 -18.54 28.03
N ALA A 267 -25.88 -18.75 28.72
CA ALA A 267 -25.86 -18.95 30.17
C ALA A 267 -26.34 -17.69 30.92
N ALA A 268 -25.90 -16.50 30.51
CA ALA A 268 -26.39 -15.24 31.06
C ALA A 268 -27.89 -15.03 30.77
N ASN A 269 -28.38 -15.41 29.59
CA ASN A 269 -29.80 -15.36 29.25
C ASN A 269 -30.65 -16.32 30.09
N ALA A 270 -30.11 -17.50 30.40
CA ALA A 270 -30.76 -18.46 31.28
C ALA A 270 -30.78 -17.99 32.74
N CYS A 271 -29.72 -17.30 33.18
CA CYS A 271 -29.54 -16.70 34.50
C CYS A 271 -29.85 -17.68 35.67
N PRO A 272 -28.86 -18.43 36.19
CA PRO A 272 -29.09 -19.55 37.10
C PRO A 272 -29.81 -19.14 38.40
N PRO A 273 -30.60 -20.05 39.01
CA PRO A 273 -31.60 -19.72 40.03
C PRO A 273 -31.09 -19.68 41.49
N ALA A 274 -29.81 -19.46 41.77
CA ALA A 274 -29.32 -19.66 43.14
C ALA A 274 -29.91 -18.67 44.17
N ASP A 275 -30.05 -17.37 43.83
CA ASP A 275 -30.55 -16.36 44.78
C ASP A 275 -31.42 -15.25 44.14
N ALA A 276 -31.80 -15.40 42.86
CA ALA A 276 -32.64 -14.41 42.18
C ALA A 276 -34.08 -14.46 42.77
N PRO A 277 -34.68 -13.31 43.15
CA PRO A 277 -36.11 -13.26 43.44
C PRO A 277 -36.90 -13.94 42.31
N SER A 278 -37.79 -14.86 42.66
CA SER A 278 -38.45 -15.73 41.69
C SER A 278 -39.03 -14.95 40.50
N GLY A 279 -38.49 -15.17 39.30
CA GLY A 279 -39.09 -14.73 38.03
C GLY A 279 -38.41 -13.55 37.31
N THR A 280 -37.34 -12.93 37.82
CA THR A 280 -36.62 -11.85 37.12
C THR A 280 -35.17 -12.22 36.80
N ASN A 281 -34.79 -12.18 35.52
CA ASN A 281 -33.39 -12.28 35.11
C ASN A 281 -32.61 -11.06 35.65
N THR A 282 -31.45 -11.29 36.25
CA THR A 282 -30.57 -10.27 36.85
C THR A 282 -29.17 -10.26 36.21
N CYS A 283 -28.97 -11.00 35.12
CA CYS A 283 -27.66 -11.35 34.59
C CYS A 283 -27.22 -10.43 33.45
N TYR A 284 -26.00 -9.91 33.56
CA TYR A 284 -25.32 -9.08 32.59
C TYR A 284 -24.15 -9.84 31.96
N VAL A 285 -23.82 -9.55 30.71
CA VAL A 285 -22.73 -10.19 29.98
C VAL A 285 -22.15 -9.22 28.96
N LEU A 286 -20.82 -9.16 28.88
CA LEU A 286 -20.13 -8.51 27.76
C LEU A 286 -20.05 -9.49 26.59
N SER A 287 -20.39 -9.02 25.39
CA SER A 287 -20.29 -9.83 24.17
C SER A 287 -19.85 -9.00 22.99
N ASP A 288 -19.25 -9.65 22.00
CA ASP A 288 -19.22 -9.08 20.66
C ASP A 288 -20.66 -9.03 20.10
N ARG A 289 -20.93 -8.00 19.29
CA ARG A 289 -22.26 -7.75 18.74
C ARG A 289 -22.68 -8.79 17.70
N GLY A 290 -21.73 -9.42 17.01
CA GLY A 290 -22.02 -10.46 16.03
C GLY A 290 -22.68 -11.67 16.68
N THR A 291 -22.11 -12.17 17.77
CA THR A 291 -22.70 -13.27 18.56
C THR A 291 -24.05 -12.88 19.14
N TYR A 292 -24.15 -11.69 19.75
CA TYR A 292 -25.42 -11.21 20.31
C TYR A 292 -26.52 -11.12 19.25
N ASP A 293 -26.26 -10.46 18.12
CA ASP A 293 -27.27 -10.24 17.07
C ASP A 293 -27.68 -11.56 16.39
N TYR A 294 -26.78 -12.56 16.31
CA TYR A 294 -27.11 -13.89 15.77
C TYR A 294 -27.99 -14.71 16.72
N LEU A 295 -27.70 -14.71 18.02
CA LEU A 295 -28.56 -15.34 19.02
C LEU A 295 -29.92 -14.62 19.14
N ALA A 296 -29.91 -13.29 19.07
CA ALA A 296 -31.12 -12.47 19.15
C ALA A 296 -32.03 -12.61 17.92
N SER A 297 -31.48 -13.02 16.77
CA SER A 297 -32.26 -13.30 15.56
C SER A 297 -33.18 -14.51 15.71
N GLY A 298 -32.86 -15.42 16.66
CA GLY A 298 -33.51 -16.72 16.80
C GLY A 298 -33.15 -17.74 15.72
N THR A 299 -32.16 -17.45 14.87
CA THR A 299 -31.72 -18.36 13.79
C THR A 299 -30.51 -19.21 14.18
N ASP A 300 -29.85 -18.92 15.30
CA ASP A 300 -28.75 -19.73 15.81
C ASP A 300 -29.28 -21.09 16.29
N PRO A 301 -28.78 -22.23 15.76
CA PRO A 301 -29.17 -23.55 16.24
C PRO A 301 -28.81 -23.82 17.71
N ALA A 302 -27.86 -23.06 18.30
CA ALA A 302 -27.47 -23.20 19.71
C ALA A 302 -28.54 -22.65 20.68
N GLY A 303 -29.38 -21.71 20.25
CA GLY A 303 -30.46 -21.15 21.06
C GLY A 303 -30.79 -19.69 20.74
N SER A 304 -31.65 -19.09 21.57
CA SER A 304 -32.05 -17.68 21.46
C SER A 304 -32.00 -16.97 22.82
N ILE A 305 -31.93 -15.64 22.79
CA ILE A 305 -31.70 -14.81 23.98
C ILE A 305 -32.81 -13.79 24.27
N PRO A 306 -34.07 -14.22 24.46
CA PRO A 306 -35.20 -13.31 24.63
C PRO A 306 -35.18 -12.49 25.93
N ASN A 307 -34.36 -12.90 26.92
CA ASN A 307 -34.32 -12.25 28.23
C ASN A 307 -33.26 -11.15 28.32
N LEU A 308 -32.42 -10.99 27.29
CA LEU A 308 -31.36 -10.01 27.26
C LEU A 308 -31.69 -8.87 26.29
N LYS A 309 -31.30 -7.65 26.67
CA LYS A 309 -31.25 -6.47 25.81
C LYS A 309 -29.86 -5.83 25.90
N ILE A 310 -29.42 -5.15 24.84
CA ILE A 310 -28.24 -4.29 24.90
C ILE A 310 -28.55 -3.10 25.82
N VAL A 311 -27.80 -2.96 26.91
CA VAL A 311 -27.89 -1.83 27.85
C VAL A 311 -26.80 -0.79 27.62
N THR A 312 -25.70 -1.15 26.96
CA THR A 312 -24.62 -0.21 26.57
C THR A 312 -23.95 -0.69 25.28
N ARG A 313 -23.65 0.25 24.37
CA ARG A 313 -22.99 0.02 23.08
C ARG A 313 -22.29 1.28 22.55
N GLY A 314 -21.39 1.10 21.57
CA GLY A 314 -20.76 2.22 20.86
C GLY A 314 -21.72 3.03 19.96
N PRO A 315 -21.35 4.28 19.59
CA PRO A 315 -20.19 5.02 20.09
C PRO A 315 -20.37 5.45 21.56
N GLN A 316 -19.26 5.52 22.30
CA GLN A 316 -19.27 6.04 23.68
C GLN A 316 -19.18 7.57 23.70
N SER A 317 -19.54 8.21 24.81
CA SER A 317 -19.30 9.64 24.97
C SER A 317 -17.81 9.95 24.86
N ALA A 318 -17.46 11.07 24.23
CA ALA A 318 -16.07 11.52 24.15
C ALA A 318 -15.44 11.77 25.52
N SER A 319 -16.25 12.05 26.54
CA SER A 319 -15.83 12.24 27.93
C SER A 319 -15.84 10.96 28.76
N ALA A 320 -16.35 9.84 28.24
CA ALA A 320 -16.34 8.56 28.95
C ALA A 320 -14.91 8.01 29.00
N PRO A 321 -14.53 7.29 30.07
CA PRO A 321 -13.27 6.54 30.08
C PRO A 321 -13.12 5.64 28.86
N GLY A 322 -11.93 5.64 28.25
CA GLY A 322 -11.65 4.93 26.98
C GLY A 322 -12.08 5.69 25.71
N GLY A 323 -12.90 6.74 25.84
CA GLY A 323 -13.33 7.58 24.73
C GLY A 323 -14.29 6.89 23.74
N VAL A 324 -14.54 7.55 22.61
CA VAL A 324 -15.59 7.18 21.65
C VAL A 324 -15.48 5.75 21.11
N TYR A 325 -14.26 5.22 21.03
CA TYR A 325 -13.93 3.93 20.42
C TYR A 325 -13.64 2.81 21.42
N ALA A 326 -13.93 3.02 22.71
CA ALA A 326 -13.67 2.04 23.78
C ALA A 326 -14.38 0.70 23.63
N LEU A 327 -15.28 0.53 22.65
CA LEU A 327 -16.01 -0.71 22.39
C LEU A 327 -15.79 -1.21 20.95
N VAL A 328 -14.82 -0.66 20.21
CA VAL A 328 -14.49 -1.20 18.89
C VAL A 328 -13.65 -2.45 19.08
N ASN A 329 -14.01 -3.52 18.37
CA ASN A 329 -13.35 -4.81 18.43
C ASN A 329 -12.70 -5.12 17.08
N TYR A 330 -11.37 -5.25 17.05
CA TYR A 330 -10.58 -5.37 15.81
C TYR A 330 -10.17 -6.82 15.57
N PHE A 331 -10.44 -7.35 14.37
CA PHE A 331 -10.14 -8.73 14.02
C PHE A 331 -9.03 -8.84 12.99
N HIS A 332 -8.10 -9.74 13.27
CA HIS A 332 -6.92 -9.97 12.45
C HIS A 332 -6.80 -11.43 12.02
N VAL A 333 -6.28 -11.63 10.81
CA VAL A 333 -5.86 -12.95 10.31
C VAL A 333 -4.35 -13.03 10.18
N TYR A 334 -3.81 -14.14 10.67
CA TYR A 334 -2.40 -14.47 10.58
C TYR A 334 -2.23 -15.79 9.83
N ILE A 335 -1.20 -15.84 8.98
CA ILE A 335 -0.70 -17.11 8.44
C ILE A 335 0.31 -17.64 9.46
N ILE A 336 0.19 -18.91 9.83
CA ILE A 336 1.12 -19.53 10.78
C ILE A 336 2.47 -19.76 10.10
N ASN A 337 3.56 -19.50 10.81
CA ASN A 337 4.91 -19.60 10.27
C ASN A 337 5.34 -21.08 10.09
N PRO A 338 5.45 -21.58 8.84
CA PRO A 338 5.88 -22.96 8.57
C PRO A 338 7.33 -23.27 9.00
N SER A 339 8.10 -22.24 9.36
CA SER A 339 9.47 -22.40 9.85
C SER A 339 9.52 -22.74 11.35
N LYS A 340 8.39 -22.71 12.05
CA LYS A 340 8.31 -23.07 13.47
C LYS A 340 8.27 -24.59 13.64
N PRO A 341 8.95 -25.15 14.66
CA PRO A 341 8.92 -26.58 14.91
C PRO A 341 7.50 -27.09 15.20
N GLY A 342 7.14 -28.25 14.64
CA GLY A 342 5.83 -28.88 14.87
C GLY A 342 4.72 -28.48 13.92
N GLU A 343 4.97 -27.50 13.03
CA GLU A 343 3.95 -26.96 12.14
C GLU A 343 3.86 -27.71 10.79
N THR A 344 2.62 -28.01 10.36
CA THR A 344 2.27 -28.51 9.02
C THR A 344 1.30 -27.52 8.37
N VAL A 345 1.85 -26.44 7.80
CA VAL A 345 1.06 -25.33 7.25
C VAL A 345 0.86 -25.51 5.75
N ASN A 346 -0.40 -25.53 5.32
CA ASN A 346 -0.74 -25.33 3.91
C ASN A 346 -0.67 -23.84 3.58
N LEU A 347 0.53 -23.39 3.23
CA LEU A 347 0.82 -21.98 2.99
C LEU A 347 0.05 -21.39 1.81
N THR A 348 -0.20 -22.20 0.77
CA THR A 348 -0.98 -21.75 -0.40
C THR A 348 -2.42 -21.47 0.00
N ALA A 349 -3.08 -22.42 0.68
CA ALA A 349 -4.45 -22.24 1.15
C ALA A 349 -4.58 -21.08 2.16
N ALA A 350 -3.60 -20.92 3.06
CA ALA A 350 -3.59 -19.82 4.01
C ALA A 350 -3.46 -18.45 3.32
N ARG A 351 -2.62 -18.31 2.29
CA ARG A 351 -2.51 -17.07 1.50
C ARG A 351 -3.80 -16.79 0.73
N ASP A 352 -4.36 -17.80 0.10
CA ASP A 352 -5.64 -17.69 -0.62
C ASP A 352 -6.78 -17.29 0.33
N PHE A 353 -6.77 -17.79 1.57
CA PHE A 353 -7.73 -17.42 2.59
C PHE A 353 -7.60 -15.97 3.06
N VAL A 354 -6.37 -15.48 3.31
CA VAL A 354 -6.15 -14.07 3.63
C VAL A 354 -6.58 -13.18 2.46
N ASN A 355 -6.25 -13.55 1.22
CA ASN A 355 -6.69 -12.84 0.02
C ASN A 355 -8.22 -12.83 -0.12
N PHE A 356 -8.88 -13.95 0.19
CA PHE A 356 -10.34 -14.06 0.20
C PHE A 356 -10.96 -13.08 1.21
N LEU A 357 -10.53 -13.16 2.47
CA LEU A 357 -11.08 -12.36 3.57
C LEU A 357 -10.87 -10.86 3.36
N THR A 358 -9.77 -10.46 2.71
CA THR A 358 -9.46 -9.05 2.43
C THR A 358 -9.97 -8.58 1.07
N SER A 359 -10.54 -9.47 0.26
CA SER A 359 -10.99 -9.13 -1.09
C SER A 359 -12.17 -8.15 -1.08
N PRO A 360 -12.26 -7.22 -2.05
CA PRO A 360 -13.42 -6.35 -2.19
C PRO A 360 -14.76 -7.10 -2.28
N ALA A 361 -14.75 -8.32 -2.84
CA ALA A 361 -15.94 -9.15 -2.97
C ALA A 361 -16.45 -9.65 -1.62
N PHE A 362 -15.60 -10.26 -0.80
CA PHE A 362 -15.98 -10.70 0.55
C PHE A 362 -16.35 -9.51 1.44
N GLN A 363 -15.54 -8.45 1.41
CA GLN A 363 -15.77 -7.22 2.17
C GLN A 363 -17.13 -6.57 1.81
N ALA A 364 -17.59 -6.67 0.56
CA ALA A 364 -18.92 -6.22 0.15
C ALA A 364 -20.05 -7.10 0.71
N GLN A 365 -19.87 -8.42 0.77
CA GLN A 365 -20.86 -9.33 1.36
C GLN A 365 -20.96 -9.13 2.87
N LEU A 366 -19.82 -8.95 3.55
CA LEU A 366 -19.74 -8.73 4.99
C LEU A 366 -20.59 -7.54 5.46
N LYS A 367 -20.61 -6.45 4.68
CA LYS A 367 -21.44 -5.25 4.94
C LYS A 367 -22.94 -5.52 5.02
N THR A 368 -23.42 -6.68 4.56
CA THR A 368 -24.85 -7.03 4.56
C THR A 368 -25.18 -8.20 5.49
N TYR A 369 -24.18 -8.80 6.12
CA TYR A 369 -24.37 -9.92 7.02
C TYR A 369 -25.15 -9.47 8.27
N LEU A 370 -26.23 -10.19 8.61
CA LEU A 370 -27.17 -9.84 9.69
C LEU A 370 -27.79 -8.44 9.57
N ALA A 371 -27.94 -7.90 8.36
CA ALA A 371 -28.59 -6.60 8.16
C ALA A 371 -30.07 -6.56 8.61
N SER A 372 -30.76 -7.70 8.72
CA SER A 372 -32.17 -7.76 9.14
C SER A 372 -32.36 -7.69 10.65
N THR A 373 -31.33 -7.96 11.44
CA THR A 373 -31.37 -7.86 12.92
C THR A 373 -30.89 -6.51 13.43
N SER A 374 -30.55 -5.59 12.51
CA SER A 374 -30.01 -4.29 12.88
C SER A 374 -31.07 -3.42 13.56
N GLY A 375 -30.89 -3.20 14.86
CA GLY A 375 -31.37 -1.99 15.53
C GLY A 375 -30.74 -0.71 14.92
N PRO A 376 -30.81 0.46 15.57
CA PRO A 376 -30.30 1.73 15.04
C PRO A 376 -28.80 1.75 14.67
N GLY A 377 -28.07 0.66 14.92
CA GLY A 377 -26.63 0.50 14.66
C GLY A 377 -26.22 -0.14 13.33
N GLY A 378 -27.16 -0.53 12.45
CA GLY A 378 -26.82 -1.24 11.20
C GLY A 378 -26.26 -2.65 11.43
N PRO A 379 -25.64 -3.31 10.44
CA PRO A 379 -24.99 -4.62 10.57
C PRO A 379 -23.93 -4.67 11.70
N PRO A 380 -23.67 -5.83 12.32
CA PRO A 380 -22.71 -5.94 13.42
C PRO A 380 -21.24 -5.88 12.99
N PHE A 381 -20.92 -6.15 11.72
CA PHE A 381 -19.55 -6.12 11.20
C PHE A 381 -19.32 -4.91 10.29
N VAL A 382 -18.14 -4.30 10.43
CA VAL A 382 -17.64 -3.22 9.57
C VAL A 382 -16.49 -3.77 8.73
N ALA A 383 -16.64 -3.67 7.42
CA ALA A 383 -15.61 -4.06 6.44
C ALA A 383 -14.54 -2.96 6.32
N ASP A 384 -13.37 -3.18 6.94
CA ASP A 384 -12.29 -2.21 7.06
C ASP A 384 -10.89 -2.77 6.74
N ALA A 385 -10.81 -3.94 6.08
CA ALA A 385 -9.54 -4.54 5.65
C ALA A 385 -8.65 -3.63 4.76
N SER A 386 -9.26 -2.66 4.07
CA SER A 386 -8.57 -1.69 3.22
C SER A 386 -8.80 -0.27 3.74
N PRO A 387 -7.80 0.63 3.61
CA PRO A 387 -7.98 2.00 4.05
C PRO A 387 -8.99 2.74 3.16
N ASN A 388 -9.56 3.81 3.71
CA ASN A 388 -10.46 4.67 2.96
C ASN A 388 -9.66 5.65 2.10
N LEU A 389 -9.66 5.45 0.79
CA LEU A 389 -8.97 6.29 -0.19
C LEU A 389 -9.96 7.15 -0.98
N SER A 390 -9.81 8.47 -0.89
CA SER A 390 -10.59 9.44 -1.67
C SER A 390 -9.71 10.15 -2.69
N VAL A 391 -10.32 10.66 -3.77
CA VAL A 391 -9.62 11.46 -4.78
C VAL A 391 -10.52 12.56 -5.35
N SER A 392 -9.91 13.71 -5.63
CA SER A 392 -10.51 14.85 -6.33
C SER A 392 -9.49 15.53 -7.23
N GLY A 393 -9.96 16.33 -8.19
CA GLY A 393 -9.10 17.12 -9.07
C GLY A 393 -8.62 16.42 -10.34
N PHE A 394 -9.10 15.21 -10.65
CA PHE A 394 -8.92 14.64 -11.99
C PHE A 394 -9.64 15.52 -13.03
N PRO A 395 -8.93 16.09 -14.01
CA PRO A 395 -9.60 16.82 -15.08
C PRO A 395 -10.33 15.84 -16.01
N HIS A 396 -11.46 16.25 -16.60
CA HIS A 396 -12.07 15.49 -17.71
C HIS A 396 -11.35 15.76 -19.04
N ILE A 397 -10.90 17.00 -19.24
CA ILE A 397 -10.10 17.43 -20.39
C ILE A 397 -8.82 18.07 -19.87
N TYR A 398 -7.68 17.46 -20.20
CA TYR A 398 -6.36 17.97 -19.83
C TYR A 398 -5.67 18.58 -21.05
N HIS A 399 -5.26 19.84 -20.95
CA HIS A 399 -4.40 20.47 -21.94
C HIS A 399 -2.94 20.30 -21.52
N ALA A 400 -2.12 19.65 -22.34
CA ALA A 400 -0.75 19.26 -22.03
C ALA A 400 0.27 20.42 -21.91
N SER A 401 -0.10 21.53 -21.26
CA SER A 401 0.73 22.72 -21.10
C SER A 401 1.42 22.79 -19.73
N LYS A 402 0.69 22.47 -18.66
CA LYS A 402 1.11 22.49 -17.24
C LYS A 402 0.59 21.23 -16.53
N PRO A 403 1.31 20.68 -15.54
CA PRO A 403 0.82 19.55 -14.74
C PRO A 403 -0.55 19.82 -14.11
N ALA A 404 -1.38 18.79 -14.05
CA ALA A 404 -2.58 18.79 -13.23
C ALA A 404 -2.23 18.46 -11.77
N THR A 405 -3.10 18.84 -10.84
CA THR A 405 -2.96 18.50 -9.41
C THR A 405 -4.17 17.69 -9.01
N VAL A 406 -3.92 16.50 -8.47
CA VAL A 406 -4.92 15.64 -7.86
C VAL A 406 -4.69 15.64 -6.36
N THR A 407 -5.77 15.68 -5.59
CA THR A 407 -5.75 15.74 -4.12
C THR A 407 -6.69 14.71 -3.55
N GLY A 408 -6.49 14.32 -2.31
CA GLY A 408 -7.41 13.41 -1.63
C GLY A 408 -6.98 13.14 -0.21
N THR A 409 -7.65 12.15 0.38
CA THR A 409 -7.36 11.62 1.72
C THR A 409 -7.16 10.13 1.66
N LEU A 410 -6.26 9.65 2.51
CA LEU A 410 -6.10 8.24 2.85
C LEU A 410 -6.25 8.16 4.36
N THR A 411 -7.35 7.58 4.83
CA THR A 411 -7.64 7.45 6.26
C THR A 411 -7.71 5.98 6.65
N ASN A 412 -7.34 5.68 7.90
CA ASN A 412 -7.55 4.35 8.43
C ASN A 412 -9.05 4.04 8.43
N ALA A 413 -9.42 2.86 7.95
CA ALA A 413 -10.81 2.41 7.98
C ALA A 413 -11.17 1.87 9.37
N GLU A 414 -10.17 1.38 10.10
CA GLU A 414 -10.29 0.95 11.49
C GLU A 414 -10.44 2.19 12.38
N ARG A 415 -11.66 2.34 12.92
CA ARG A 415 -12.06 3.49 13.73
C ARG A 415 -11.18 3.55 14.98
N GLY A 416 -10.76 4.73 15.42
CA GLY A 416 -9.97 4.90 16.66
C GLY A 416 -8.46 4.73 16.49
N TYR A 417 -8.00 4.24 15.34
CA TYR A 417 -6.58 4.15 15.04
C TYR A 417 -6.01 5.42 14.38
N PRO A 418 -4.68 5.65 14.52
CA PRO A 418 -4.00 6.81 13.97
C PRO A 418 -4.23 7.08 12.47
N PRO A 419 -4.13 8.35 12.03
CA PRO A 419 -4.11 8.67 10.61
C PRO A 419 -2.94 7.99 9.87
N LEU A 420 -3.19 7.60 8.62
CA LEU A 420 -2.20 6.97 7.75
C LEU A 420 -1.21 8.01 7.20
N ALA A 421 -0.31 8.48 8.04
CA ALA A 421 0.71 9.46 7.72
C ALA A 421 1.94 8.86 7.02
N GLY A 422 2.56 9.61 6.11
CA GLY A 422 3.78 9.18 5.43
C GLY A 422 3.60 8.01 4.46
N LYS A 423 2.36 7.65 4.10
CA LYS A 423 2.05 6.54 3.21
C LYS A 423 2.06 6.99 1.75
N THR A 424 2.53 6.11 0.87
CA THR A 424 2.59 6.38 -0.56
C THR A 424 1.23 6.16 -1.22
N VAL A 425 0.84 7.12 -2.05
CA VAL A 425 -0.31 7.04 -2.95
C VAL A 425 0.18 7.16 -4.39
N THR A 426 -0.39 6.38 -5.30
CA THR A 426 0.05 6.31 -6.70
C THR A 426 -1.10 6.67 -7.62
N ILE A 427 -0.86 7.54 -8.61
CA ILE A 427 -1.76 7.69 -9.76
C ILE A 427 -1.33 6.68 -10.80
N ASP A 428 -2.25 5.79 -11.15
CA ASP A 428 -2.04 4.75 -12.15
C ASP A 428 -2.82 5.05 -13.44
N ALA A 429 -2.23 4.72 -14.57
CA ALA A 429 -2.91 4.66 -15.86
C ALA A 429 -3.31 3.20 -16.15
N LEU A 430 -4.57 3.01 -16.51
CA LEU A 430 -5.13 1.70 -16.82
C LEU A 430 -5.10 1.43 -18.32
N LYS A 431 -4.53 0.29 -18.71
CA LYS A 431 -4.46 -0.16 -20.11
C LYS A 431 -4.88 -1.62 -20.21
N GLY A 432 -6.19 -1.84 -20.31
CA GLY A 432 -6.76 -3.18 -20.14
C GLY A 432 -6.52 -3.64 -18.70
N ALA A 433 -5.98 -4.85 -18.53
CA ALA A 433 -5.59 -5.37 -17.21
C ALA A 433 -4.24 -4.83 -16.69
N LEU A 434 -3.50 -4.06 -17.50
CA LEU A 434 -2.21 -3.51 -17.10
C LEU A 434 -2.38 -2.20 -16.34
N VAL A 435 -1.81 -2.13 -15.14
CA VAL A 435 -1.71 -0.93 -14.29
C VAL A 435 -0.31 -0.34 -14.46
N ILE A 436 -0.22 0.94 -14.81
CA ILE A 436 1.05 1.63 -15.07
C ILE A 436 1.17 2.85 -14.14
N PRO A 437 2.12 2.86 -13.19
CA PRO A 437 2.38 4.01 -12.33
C PRO A 437 2.80 5.24 -13.13
N VAL A 438 2.11 6.37 -12.89
CA VAL A 438 2.35 7.63 -13.60
C VAL A 438 2.97 8.69 -12.69
N ALA A 439 2.48 8.78 -11.46
CA ALA A 439 2.97 9.73 -10.47
C ALA A 439 2.71 9.18 -9.07
N THR A 440 3.50 9.60 -8.09
CA THR A 440 3.32 9.24 -6.69
C THR A 440 3.28 10.50 -5.82
N GLY A 441 2.65 10.37 -4.66
CA GLY A 441 2.73 11.32 -3.57
C GLY A 441 2.73 10.61 -2.24
N THR A 442 2.81 11.41 -1.18
CA THR A 442 2.85 10.91 0.19
C THR A 442 1.82 11.67 1.01
N THR A 443 1.17 10.97 1.93
CA THR A 443 0.21 11.55 2.87
C THR A 443 0.91 12.37 3.95
N ASN A 444 0.30 13.47 4.37
CA ASN A 444 0.73 14.25 5.52
C ASN A 444 0.26 13.61 6.85
N SER A 445 0.49 14.28 7.98
CA SER A 445 0.11 13.81 9.33
C SER A 445 -1.40 13.55 9.51
N THR A 446 -2.24 14.13 8.66
CA THR A 446 -3.70 14.01 8.67
C THR A 446 -4.23 13.06 7.59
N GLY A 447 -3.35 12.36 6.86
CA GLY A 447 -3.75 11.47 5.76
C GLY A 447 -4.05 12.19 4.43
N HIS A 448 -3.92 13.51 4.35
CA HIS A 448 -4.14 14.26 3.11
C HIS A 448 -2.95 14.14 2.16
N TYR A 449 -3.20 14.07 0.86
CA TYR A 449 -2.15 14.05 -0.16
C TYR A 449 -2.44 15.03 -1.32
N SER A 450 -1.37 15.44 -2.01
CA SER A 450 -1.44 16.24 -3.23
C SER A 450 -0.37 15.78 -4.21
N ILE A 451 -0.79 15.37 -5.41
CA ILE A 451 0.08 14.83 -6.45
C ILE A 451 0.01 15.73 -7.68
N LYS A 452 1.16 16.28 -8.07
CA LYS A 452 1.31 16.92 -9.39
C LYS A 452 1.60 15.84 -10.42
N PHE A 453 0.74 15.73 -11.43
CA PHE A 453 0.89 14.73 -12.46
C PHE A 453 0.66 15.30 -13.86
N THR A 454 1.37 14.73 -14.84
CA THR A 454 1.20 15.06 -16.25
C THR A 454 0.69 13.82 -16.97
N PRO A 455 -0.62 13.74 -17.27
CA PRO A 455 -1.19 12.62 -17.99
C PRO A 455 -0.44 12.33 -19.30
N PRO A 456 0.10 11.11 -19.47
CA PRO A 456 0.84 10.76 -20.67
C PRO A 456 -0.06 10.53 -21.89
N ALA A 457 -1.33 10.15 -21.70
CA ALA A 457 -2.26 9.83 -22.79
C ALA A 457 -3.74 10.00 -22.37
N THR A 458 -4.63 10.12 -23.35
CA THR A 458 -6.08 9.91 -23.15
C THR A 458 -6.30 8.48 -22.65
N GLY A 459 -7.14 8.30 -21.63
CA GLY A 459 -7.42 6.98 -21.07
C GLY A 459 -8.05 7.04 -19.68
N SER A 460 -8.00 5.89 -19.02
CA SER A 460 -8.53 5.68 -17.67
C SER A 460 -7.41 5.76 -16.64
N TYR A 461 -7.71 6.38 -15.51
CA TYR A 461 -6.78 6.60 -14.41
C TYR A 461 -7.47 6.33 -13.08
N GLU A 462 -6.69 5.94 -12.08
CA GLU A 462 -7.14 5.80 -10.70
C GLU A 462 -6.04 6.19 -9.74
N VAL A 463 -6.38 6.34 -8.46
CA VAL A 463 -5.40 6.43 -7.38
C VAL A 463 -5.43 5.13 -6.61
N THR A 464 -4.26 4.60 -6.28
CA THR A 464 -4.09 3.36 -5.52
C THR A 464 -3.13 3.54 -4.35
N THR A 465 -3.18 2.60 -3.41
CA THR A 465 -2.11 2.33 -2.45
C THR A 465 -1.63 0.90 -2.61
N SER A 466 -0.36 0.64 -2.29
CA SER A 466 0.06 -0.73 -1.98
C SER A 466 -0.53 -1.18 -0.64
N GLN A 467 -0.23 -2.41 -0.24
CA GLN A 467 -0.39 -2.86 1.13
C GLN A 467 0.37 -1.90 2.09
N ILE A 468 -0.22 -1.62 3.24
CA ILE A 468 0.30 -0.65 4.22
C ILE A 468 0.55 -1.37 5.55
N SER A 469 1.78 -1.28 6.06
CA SER A 469 2.07 -1.60 7.46
C SER A 469 1.91 -0.34 8.31
N GLN A 470 1.15 -0.43 9.40
CA GLN A 470 0.85 0.69 10.28
C GLN A 470 1.00 0.29 11.74
N ILE A 471 1.68 1.11 12.55
CA ILE A 471 1.70 0.93 14.00
C ILE A 471 0.43 1.59 14.53
N GLU A 472 -0.43 0.81 15.17
CA GLU A 472 -1.69 1.29 15.72
C GLU A 472 -1.58 1.56 17.21
N ASN A 473 -0.82 0.73 17.93
CA ASN A 473 -0.56 0.94 19.34
C ASN A 473 0.91 0.73 19.70
N SER A 474 1.59 1.85 19.94
CA SER A 474 3.00 1.89 20.33
C SER A 474 3.24 1.71 21.84
N THR A 475 2.20 1.70 22.67
CA THR A 475 2.33 1.50 24.12
C THR A 475 2.47 0.03 24.52
N LEU A 476 2.12 -0.88 23.60
CA LEU A 476 2.32 -2.31 23.76
C LEU A 476 3.78 -2.70 23.46
N HIS A 477 4.25 -3.75 24.12
CA HIS A 477 5.58 -4.31 23.94
C HIS A 477 5.51 -5.84 23.75
N PRO A 478 5.79 -6.37 22.55
CA PRO A 478 6.12 -5.68 21.29
C PRO A 478 5.05 -4.71 20.80
N VAL A 479 5.40 -3.75 19.94
CA VAL A 479 4.40 -2.80 19.39
C VAL A 479 3.33 -3.54 18.60
N TYR A 480 2.11 -3.05 18.68
CA TYR A 480 0.99 -3.59 17.92
C TYR A 480 0.72 -2.74 16.69
N GLY A 481 0.37 -3.41 15.61
CA GLY A 481 0.11 -2.78 14.34
C GLY A 481 -0.49 -3.75 13.35
N ASP A 482 -0.88 -3.19 12.21
CA ASP A 482 -1.75 -3.82 11.25
C ASP A 482 -1.15 -3.76 9.85
N ILE A 483 -1.60 -4.71 9.03
CA ILE A 483 -1.38 -4.78 7.60
C ILE A 483 -2.73 -4.50 6.92
N LEU A 484 -2.85 -3.30 6.35
CA LEU A 484 -4.01 -2.90 5.57
C LEU A 484 -3.83 -3.30 4.11
N SER A 485 -4.88 -3.83 3.52
CA SER A 485 -4.92 -4.25 2.12
C SER A 485 -4.85 -3.05 1.16
N PRO A 486 -4.41 -3.25 -0.09
CA PRO A 486 -4.42 -2.21 -1.11
C PRO A 486 -5.81 -1.56 -1.28
N ALA A 487 -5.85 -0.24 -1.43
CA ALA A 487 -7.07 0.49 -1.79
C ALA A 487 -6.94 1.09 -3.20
N ALA A 488 -8.06 1.22 -3.89
CA ALA A 488 -8.16 1.88 -5.19
C ALA A 488 -9.41 2.76 -5.25
N THR A 489 -9.30 3.90 -5.92
CA THR A 489 -10.45 4.78 -6.17
C THR A 489 -11.27 4.32 -7.36
N ALA A 490 -12.47 4.87 -7.54
CA ALA A 490 -13.19 4.74 -8.79
C ALA A 490 -12.35 5.27 -9.99
N VAL A 491 -12.49 4.60 -11.13
CA VAL A 491 -11.76 4.93 -12.35
C VAL A 491 -12.24 6.26 -12.94
N ALA A 492 -11.32 7.20 -13.14
CA ALA A 492 -11.54 8.47 -13.82
C ALA A 492 -11.13 8.39 -15.31
N SER A 493 -12.03 8.81 -16.20
CA SER A 493 -11.73 8.92 -17.64
C SER A 493 -11.26 10.33 -18.00
N LEU A 494 -10.15 10.40 -18.74
CA LEU A 494 -9.49 11.65 -19.11
C LEU A 494 -9.23 11.73 -20.62
N THR A 495 -9.53 12.89 -21.22
CA THR A 495 -9.08 13.26 -22.57
C THR A 495 -7.87 14.19 -22.52
N VAL A 496 -6.74 13.75 -23.09
CA VAL A 496 -5.55 14.59 -23.23
C VAL A 496 -5.55 15.31 -24.57
N ARG A 497 -5.58 16.64 -24.51
CA ARG A 497 -5.37 17.52 -25.67
C ARG A 497 -3.90 17.89 -25.77
N SER A 498 -3.39 17.68 -26.98
CA SER A 498 -2.00 17.98 -27.32
C SER A 498 -1.71 19.48 -27.21
N ALA A 499 -0.45 19.83 -26.96
CA ALA A 499 -0.01 21.22 -26.91
C ALA A 499 1.28 21.42 -27.70
N THR A 500 1.44 22.62 -28.26
CA THR A 500 2.67 23.07 -28.92
C THR A 500 3.17 24.32 -28.22
N SER A 501 4.47 24.38 -27.93
CA SER A 501 5.13 25.51 -27.27
C SER A 501 6.46 25.84 -27.93
N ASN A 502 7.04 26.99 -27.59
CA ASN A 502 8.32 27.46 -28.16
C ASN A 502 8.35 27.48 -29.70
N LEU A 503 7.19 27.71 -30.33
CA LEU A 503 7.06 27.75 -31.78
C LEU A 503 7.81 28.97 -32.33
N ARG A 504 8.78 28.72 -33.22
CA ARG A 504 9.50 29.75 -33.97
C ARG A 504 9.42 29.45 -35.47
N VAL A 505 9.20 30.51 -36.24
CA VAL A 505 9.18 30.44 -37.71
C VAL A 505 10.16 31.48 -38.22
N THR A 506 11.21 31.03 -38.89
CA THR A 506 12.29 31.90 -39.39
C THR A 506 12.42 31.77 -40.90
N SER A 507 12.71 32.87 -41.58
CA SER A 507 12.94 32.84 -43.03
C SER A 507 14.32 32.26 -43.33
N GLN A 508 14.38 31.35 -44.30
CA GLN A 508 15.61 30.81 -44.89
C GLN A 508 15.71 31.08 -46.40
N GLY A 509 14.93 32.05 -46.90
CA GLY A 509 14.88 32.47 -48.30
C GLY A 509 14.27 31.40 -49.23
N GLY A 510 13.03 31.63 -49.70
CA GLY A 510 12.23 30.62 -50.41
C GLY A 510 11.76 29.45 -49.54
N HIS A 511 12.13 29.45 -48.26
CA HIS A 511 11.72 28.47 -47.26
C HIS A 511 11.47 29.15 -45.90
N ALA A 512 10.65 28.50 -45.08
CA ALA A 512 10.48 28.78 -43.66
C ALA A 512 10.99 27.61 -42.83
N MET A 513 11.85 27.89 -41.86
CA MET A 513 12.22 26.93 -40.83
C MET A 513 11.26 27.06 -39.65
N VAL A 514 10.51 25.99 -39.39
CA VAL A 514 9.52 25.89 -38.32
C VAL A 514 10.06 24.96 -37.25
N THR A 515 10.31 25.48 -36.05
CA THR A 515 10.80 24.69 -34.90
C THR A 515 9.87 24.86 -33.71
N GLY A 516 9.73 23.84 -32.88
CA GLY A 516 8.97 23.93 -31.65
C GLY A 516 9.05 22.68 -30.79
N THR A 517 8.27 22.69 -29.70
CA THR A 517 8.15 21.60 -28.73
C THR A 517 6.71 21.10 -28.69
N VAL A 518 6.51 19.79 -28.73
CA VAL A 518 5.21 19.13 -28.54
C VAL A 518 5.06 18.58 -27.12
N LYS A 519 3.82 18.53 -26.63
CA LYS A 519 3.46 17.89 -25.36
C LYS A 519 2.18 17.06 -25.52
N PRO A 520 2.11 15.83 -24.96
CA PRO A 520 3.21 15.06 -24.37
C PRO A 520 4.36 14.83 -25.36
N GLY A 521 5.60 14.77 -24.86
CA GLY A 521 6.81 14.68 -25.71
C GLY A 521 7.40 13.27 -25.82
N THR A 522 6.75 12.29 -25.20
CA THR A 522 7.21 10.91 -25.02
C THR A 522 6.09 9.94 -25.32
N LEU A 523 6.43 8.66 -25.46
CA LEU A 523 5.47 7.56 -25.71
C LEU A 523 4.67 7.74 -26.99
N HIS A 524 5.23 8.47 -27.96
CA HIS A 524 4.63 8.65 -29.26
C HIS A 524 4.47 7.29 -29.96
N HIS A 525 3.31 7.07 -30.56
CA HIS A 525 2.99 5.89 -31.37
C HIS A 525 3.02 6.21 -32.86
N LYS A 526 2.19 7.17 -33.28
CA LYS A 526 2.11 7.66 -34.68
C LYS A 526 2.04 9.18 -34.68
N ALA A 527 2.89 9.81 -33.86
CA ALA A 527 2.97 11.24 -33.70
C ALA A 527 3.36 11.96 -34.99
N THR A 528 2.61 13.00 -35.33
CA THR A 528 2.86 13.87 -36.47
C THR A 528 2.73 15.33 -36.08
N VAL A 529 3.60 16.13 -36.70
CA VAL A 529 3.54 17.59 -36.66
C VAL A 529 3.20 18.07 -38.06
N THR A 530 2.00 18.61 -38.23
CA THR A 530 1.55 19.15 -39.50
C THR A 530 1.72 20.66 -39.51
N VAL A 531 2.50 21.17 -40.46
CA VAL A 531 2.65 22.61 -40.68
C VAL A 531 1.57 23.07 -41.64
N LEU A 532 0.84 24.10 -41.22
CA LEU A 532 -0.25 24.72 -41.95
C LEU A 532 0.16 26.19 -42.23
N ALA A 533 -0.09 26.69 -43.44
CA ALA A 533 0.25 28.06 -43.80
C ALA A 533 -0.84 28.74 -44.64
N ARG A 534 -0.90 30.07 -44.55
CA ARG A 534 -1.68 30.93 -45.44
C ARG A 534 -0.96 32.26 -45.64
N ALA A 535 -1.18 32.91 -46.78
CA ALA A 535 -0.67 34.26 -47.00
C ALA A 535 -1.31 35.23 -45.98
N ALA A 536 -0.51 36.14 -45.42
CA ALA A 536 -0.99 37.08 -44.42
C ALA A 536 -2.01 38.06 -45.04
N GLY A 537 -3.08 38.35 -44.30
CA GLY A 537 -4.18 39.20 -44.76
C GLY A 537 -5.23 38.51 -45.65
N LYS A 538 -5.01 37.26 -46.07
CA LYS A 538 -6.05 36.46 -46.74
C LYS A 538 -7.02 35.86 -45.72
N LYS A 539 -8.32 36.00 -45.99
CA LYS A 539 -9.40 35.30 -45.28
C LYS A 539 -9.49 33.86 -45.82
N GLY A 540 -9.62 32.86 -44.93
CA GLY A 540 -9.73 31.44 -45.32
C GLY A 540 -8.93 30.49 -44.43
N ALA A 541 -9.13 29.19 -44.66
CA ALA A 541 -8.47 28.11 -43.92
C ALA A 541 -6.96 28.03 -44.22
N PHE A 542 -6.17 27.64 -43.21
CA PHE A 542 -4.76 27.32 -43.43
C PHE A 542 -4.63 26.03 -44.24
N LYS A 543 -3.68 25.99 -45.17
CA LYS A 543 -3.41 24.81 -46.01
C LYS A 543 -2.24 24.02 -45.45
N LYS A 544 -2.31 22.70 -45.50
CA LYS A 544 -1.17 21.83 -45.19
C LYS A 544 -0.03 22.06 -46.18
N VAL A 545 1.16 22.36 -45.66
CA VAL A 545 2.36 22.62 -46.46
C VAL A 545 3.50 21.65 -46.15
N ALA A 546 3.51 21.03 -44.97
CA ALA A 546 4.46 19.97 -44.62
C ALA A 546 3.95 19.09 -43.46
N THR A 547 4.53 17.91 -43.32
CA THR A 547 4.31 17.02 -42.18
C THR A 547 5.65 16.43 -41.74
N ASP A 548 5.91 16.41 -40.43
CA ASP A 548 7.02 15.71 -39.80
C ASP A 548 6.50 14.56 -38.93
N HIS A 549 7.25 13.46 -38.91
CA HIS A 549 6.93 12.26 -38.13
C HIS A 549 7.90 12.14 -36.95
N LEU A 550 7.36 12.15 -35.74
CA LEU A 550 8.18 12.15 -34.54
C LEU A 550 8.49 10.71 -34.12
N GLY A 551 9.73 10.47 -33.68
CA GLY A 551 10.09 9.22 -33.01
C GLY A 551 9.48 9.13 -31.60
N THR A 552 9.48 7.94 -31.00
CA THR A 552 8.82 7.63 -29.71
C THR A 552 9.08 8.66 -28.59
N ASN A 553 10.31 9.16 -28.47
CA ASN A 553 10.72 10.12 -27.44
C ASN A 553 11.31 11.39 -28.07
N GLN A 554 10.58 11.97 -29.02
CA GLN A 554 10.92 13.21 -29.69
C GLN A 554 9.97 14.33 -29.24
N GLY A 555 10.47 15.17 -28.33
CA GLY A 555 9.72 16.31 -27.80
C GLY A 555 9.88 17.59 -28.62
N ASN A 556 10.99 17.73 -29.36
CA ASN A 556 11.21 18.87 -30.26
C ASN A 556 11.13 18.45 -31.73
N PHE A 557 10.63 19.35 -32.56
CA PHE A 557 10.53 19.17 -34.01
C PHE A 557 11.20 20.31 -34.77
N ALA A 558 11.57 20.03 -36.02
CA ALA A 558 12.06 21.02 -36.98
C ALA A 558 11.60 20.62 -38.37
N VAL A 559 10.94 21.54 -39.07
CA VAL A 559 10.41 21.34 -40.42
C VAL A 559 10.85 22.48 -41.31
N SER A 560 11.52 22.16 -42.41
CA SER A 560 11.81 23.13 -43.47
C SER A 560 10.69 23.08 -44.51
N VAL A 561 10.00 24.20 -44.71
CA VAL A 561 8.79 24.30 -45.54
C VAL A 561 9.05 25.24 -46.73
N PRO A 562 8.84 24.81 -47.97
CA PRO A 562 8.91 25.72 -49.12
C PRO A 562 7.76 26.72 -49.06
N LEU A 563 8.09 28.02 -48.98
CA LEU A 563 7.13 29.12 -49.02
C LEU A 563 7.66 30.20 -49.95
N ALA A 564 6.81 30.71 -50.84
CA ALA A 564 7.19 31.81 -51.73
C ALA A 564 7.51 33.08 -50.93
N ALA A 565 8.30 33.96 -51.53
CA ALA A 565 8.62 35.25 -50.93
C ALA A 565 7.33 36.05 -50.64
N GLY A 566 7.27 36.70 -49.49
CA GLY A 566 6.08 37.42 -49.03
C GLY A 566 5.73 37.14 -47.56
N LYS A 567 4.63 37.74 -47.10
CA LYS A 567 4.19 37.65 -45.70
C LYS A 567 3.22 36.46 -45.52
N TRP A 568 3.50 35.60 -44.55
CA TRP A 568 2.76 34.37 -44.27
C TRP A 568 2.35 34.30 -42.80
N GLN A 569 1.23 33.62 -42.54
CA GLN A 569 0.84 33.12 -41.23
C GLN A 569 1.02 31.61 -41.22
N VAL A 570 1.64 31.08 -40.18
CA VAL A 570 1.99 29.66 -40.04
C VAL A 570 1.48 29.14 -38.69
N GLU A 571 0.80 28.00 -38.73
CA GLU A 571 0.32 27.25 -37.58
C GLU A 571 0.88 25.82 -37.60
N VAL A 572 0.92 25.20 -36.43
CA VAL A 572 1.35 23.82 -36.27
C VAL A 572 0.25 23.03 -35.57
N LYS A 573 -0.14 21.90 -36.15
CA LYS A 573 -1.05 20.94 -35.53
C LYS A 573 -0.26 19.70 -35.13
N PHE A 574 -0.23 19.39 -33.83
CA PHE A 574 0.38 18.18 -33.30
C PHE A 574 -0.71 17.12 -33.04
N GLN A 575 -0.51 15.92 -33.58
CA GLN A 575 -1.44 14.81 -33.48
C GLN A 575 -0.70 13.51 -33.15
N ASP A 576 -1.19 12.76 -32.18
CA ASP A 576 -0.91 11.32 -32.05
C ASP A 576 -2.24 10.59 -31.83
N PRO A 577 -2.81 9.94 -32.87
CA PRO A 577 -4.16 9.40 -32.81
C PRO A 577 -4.38 8.34 -31.71
N LYS A 578 -3.29 7.71 -31.22
CA LYS A 578 -3.38 6.68 -30.18
C LYS A 578 -3.10 7.20 -28.78
N GLN A 579 -2.73 8.48 -28.65
CA GLN A 579 -2.27 9.06 -27.39
C GLN A 579 -3.04 10.32 -27.01
N VAL A 580 -3.29 11.23 -27.95
CA VAL A 580 -3.84 12.57 -27.67
C VAL A 580 -4.79 13.07 -28.75
N VAL A 581 -5.74 13.90 -28.34
CA VAL A 581 -6.56 14.70 -29.24
C VAL A 581 -5.74 15.88 -29.76
N ALA A 582 -5.69 16.04 -31.08
CA ALA A 582 -4.86 17.05 -31.73
C ALA A 582 -5.36 18.49 -31.49
N THR A 583 -4.43 19.41 -31.25
CA THR A 583 -4.69 20.85 -31.15
C THR A 583 -3.76 21.62 -32.09
N SER A 584 -4.23 22.74 -32.63
CA SER A 584 -3.41 23.69 -33.39
C SER A 584 -2.78 24.73 -32.48
N SER A 585 -1.55 25.15 -32.80
CA SER A 585 -0.88 26.28 -32.17
C SER A 585 -1.57 27.60 -32.53
N ARG A 586 -1.20 28.68 -31.82
CA ARG A 586 -1.43 30.03 -32.33
C ARG A 586 -0.63 30.26 -33.62
N ALA A 587 -1.16 31.10 -34.52
CA ALA A 587 -0.47 31.48 -35.75
C ALA A 587 0.73 32.40 -35.47
N VAL A 588 1.85 32.12 -36.12
CA VAL A 588 3.04 32.98 -36.16
C VAL A 588 3.12 33.65 -37.52
N THR A 589 3.30 34.97 -37.54
CA THR A 589 3.50 35.72 -38.78
C THR A 589 4.99 35.80 -39.12
N VAL A 590 5.35 35.51 -40.37
CA VAL A 590 6.73 35.56 -40.87
C VAL A 590 6.76 36.20 -42.26
N THR A 591 7.82 36.94 -42.57
CA THR A 591 8.09 37.43 -43.93
C THR A 591 9.19 36.56 -44.53
N ILE A 592 8.90 35.91 -45.66
CA ILE A 592 9.84 35.06 -46.37
C ILE A 592 10.58 35.88 -47.42
N GLY A 593 11.91 35.88 -47.33
CA GLY A 593 12.77 36.52 -48.32
C GLY A 593 12.88 35.71 -49.62
N ALA A 594 13.45 36.34 -50.65
CA ALA A 594 13.77 35.68 -51.91
C ALA A 594 14.75 34.52 -51.71
N ARG A 595 14.70 33.52 -52.61
CA ARG A 595 15.62 32.39 -52.57
C ARG A 595 17.06 32.87 -52.84
N PRO A 596 18.04 32.54 -51.99
CA PRO A 596 19.43 32.93 -52.23
C PRO A 596 19.97 32.29 -53.52
N ALA A 597 20.86 33.01 -54.21
CA ALA A 597 21.52 32.51 -55.42
C ALA A 597 22.56 31.41 -55.12
N SER A 598 23.05 31.34 -53.88
CA SER A 598 23.94 30.28 -53.39
C SER A 598 23.15 29.13 -52.77
N SER A 599 23.73 27.93 -52.73
CA SER A 599 23.15 26.81 -52.01
C SER A 599 24.22 25.93 -51.40
N VAL A 600 23.83 25.21 -50.34
CA VAL A 600 24.64 24.21 -49.64
C VAL A 600 23.86 22.91 -49.52
N SER A 601 24.55 21.79 -49.67
CA SER A 601 23.97 20.45 -49.58
C SER A 601 24.75 19.61 -48.59
N LEU A 602 24.04 19.04 -47.63
CA LEU A 602 24.55 18.00 -46.75
C LEU A 602 24.51 16.68 -47.53
N ARG A 603 25.68 16.12 -47.85
CA ARG A 603 25.81 14.88 -48.63
C ARG A 603 25.93 13.65 -47.75
N THR A 604 26.74 13.73 -46.70
CA THR A 604 26.94 12.64 -45.75
C THR A 604 26.93 13.16 -44.32
N ALA A 605 26.34 12.39 -43.41
CA ALA A 605 26.43 12.62 -41.97
C ALA A 605 26.67 11.28 -41.28
N LYS A 606 27.85 11.13 -40.67
CA LYS A 606 28.24 9.94 -39.91
C LYS A 606 28.39 10.31 -38.45
N ALA A 607 27.80 9.54 -37.54
CA ALA A 607 27.95 9.71 -36.10
C ALA A 607 28.68 8.50 -35.51
N LYS A 608 29.80 8.74 -34.82
CA LYS A 608 30.58 7.67 -34.14
C LYS A 608 31.17 8.22 -32.84
N LYS A 609 30.90 7.54 -31.71
CA LYS A 609 31.44 7.86 -30.38
C LYS A 609 31.29 9.35 -30.02
N GLY A 610 30.09 9.92 -30.20
CA GLY A 610 29.82 11.34 -29.93
C GLY A 610 30.43 12.36 -30.90
N THR A 611 31.04 11.93 -32.00
CA THR A 611 31.56 12.80 -33.06
C THR A 611 30.70 12.67 -34.33
N LEU A 612 30.22 13.81 -34.82
CA LEU A 612 29.61 13.97 -36.13
C LEU A 612 30.70 14.28 -37.16
N THR A 613 30.69 13.56 -38.28
CA THR A 613 31.50 13.86 -39.47
C THR A 613 30.55 14.14 -40.63
N ILE A 614 30.56 15.37 -41.11
CA ILE A 614 29.65 15.88 -42.13
C ILE A 614 30.42 16.19 -43.41
N GLY A 615 30.00 15.59 -44.52
CA GLY A 615 30.50 15.94 -45.85
C GLY A 615 29.44 16.72 -46.62
N GLY A 616 29.83 17.83 -47.25
CA GLY A 616 28.90 18.70 -47.96
C GLY A 616 29.49 19.36 -49.20
N THR A 617 28.61 19.98 -49.99
CA THR A 617 28.95 20.73 -51.21
C THR A 617 28.24 22.07 -51.25
N VAL A 618 28.84 23.08 -51.88
CA VAL A 618 28.22 24.37 -52.22
C VAL A 618 28.11 24.56 -53.73
N SER A 619 27.12 25.33 -54.21
CA SER A 619 26.78 25.45 -55.65
C SER A 619 27.76 26.23 -56.52
N ARG A 620 28.63 27.06 -55.93
CA ARG A 620 29.70 27.83 -56.61
C ARG A 620 30.97 27.84 -55.75
N GLY A 621 32.14 28.03 -56.37
CA GLY A 621 33.41 28.14 -55.64
C GLY A 621 33.31 29.21 -54.55
N ALA A 622 33.73 28.87 -53.33
CA ALA A 622 33.55 29.75 -52.19
C ALA A 622 34.32 31.08 -52.37
N PRO A 623 33.72 32.25 -52.11
CA PRO A 623 34.47 33.51 -52.08
C PRO A 623 35.36 33.57 -50.82
N SER A 624 36.28 34.54 -50.79
CA SER A 624 37.12 34.77 -49.62
C SER A 624 36.25 35.07 -48.39
N GLY A 625 36.57 34.45 -47.25
CA GLY A 625 35.85 34.63 -45.99
C GLY A 625 34.57 33.80 -45.83
N ALA A 626 34.18 32.98 -46.82
CA ALA A 626 33.00 32.14 -46.73
C ALA A 626 33.16 31.00 -45.70
N LYS A 627 32.10 30.69 -44.95
CA LYS A 627 32.09 29.60 -43.96
C LYS A 627 30.81 28.79 -44.03
N VAL A 628 30.90 27.53 -43.62
CA VAL A 628 29.75 26.66 -43.40
C VAL A 628 29.63 26.34 -41.92
N GLU A 629 28.45 26.55 -41.36
CA GLU A 629 28.11 26.19 -39.99
C GLU A 629 27.22 24.95 -39.98
N LEU A 630 27.55 24.00 -39.11
CA LEU A 630 26.69 22.87 -38.80
C LEU A 630 25.76 23.27 -37.66
N LEU A 631 24.49 23.44 -37.96
CA LEU A 631 23.43 23.65 -37.00
C LEU A 631 22.88 22.30 -36.54
N GLY A 632 22.59 22.18 -35.24
CA GLY A 632 21.95 20.99 -34.67
C GLY A 632 20.89 21.32 -33.63
N GLN A 633 19.76 20.63 -33.71
CA GLN A 633 18.69 20.67 -32.72
C GLN A 633 18.62 19.32 -31.98
N ASN A 634 18.58 19.36 -30.67
CA ASN A 634 18.37 18.20 -29.82
C ASN A 634 16.87 17.89 -29.73
N THR A 635 16.47 16.68 -30.11
CA THR A 635 15.05 16.29 -30.16
C THR A 635 14.49 15.78 -28.84
N THR A 636 15.32 15.60 -27.80
CA THR A 636 14.91 15.07 -26.49
C THR A 636 13.89 15.99 -25.81
N PRO A 637 12.82 15.44 -25.18
CA PRO A 637 11.89 16.22 -24.36
C PRO A 637 12.60 17.04 -23.30
N GLY A 638 12.21 18.31 -23.16
CA GLY A 638 12.84 19.26 -22.22
C GLY A 638 14.16 19.88 -22.71
N ALA A 639 14.75 19.43 -23.82
CA ALA A 639 15.90 20.10 -24.41
C ALA A 639 15.49 21.44 -25.07
N PRO A 640 16.41 22.41 -25.20
CA PRO A 640 16.14 23.64 -25.95
C PRO A 640 15.65 23.36 -27.37
N SER A 641 14.57 24.03 -27.80
CA SER A 641 13.92 23.80 -29.10
C SER A 641 14.61 24.48 -30.28
N GLY A 642 15.61 25.34 -30.05
CA GLY A 642 16.35 26.03 -31.11
C GLY A 642 17.49 25.20 -31.70
N PHE A 643 17.91 25.55 -32.92
CA PHE A 643 19.18 25.10 -33.46
C PHE A 643 20.35 25.82 -32.77
N LYS A 644 21.45 25.09 -32.54
CA LYS A 644 22.73 25.67 -32.13
C LYS A 644 23.83 25.30 -33.11
N VAL A 645 24.85 26.16 -33.23
CA VAL A 645 26.06 25.84 -34.00
C VAL A 645 26.83 24.75 -33.26
N LEU A 646 27.03 23.60 -33.91
CA LEU A 646 27.82 22.47 -33.42
C LEU A 646 29.27 22.51 -33.91
N GLY A 647 29.52 23.19 -35.03
CA GLY A 647 30.85 23.36 -35.59
C GLY A 647 30.83 24.26 -36.81
N THR A 648 32.02 24.73 -37.20
CA THR A 648 32.20 25.66 -38.32
C THR A 648 33.37 25.20 -39.19
N ALA A 649 33.21 25.28 -40.50
CA ALA A 649 34.27 25.05 -41.48
C ALA A 649 34.45 26.30 -42.34
N LYS A 650 35.66 26.88 -42.31
CA LYS A 650 36.03 27.94 -43.25
C LYS A 650 36.33 27.32 -44.61
N LEU A 651 35.77 27.90 -45.68
CA LEU A 651 36.02 27.42 -47.04
C LEU A 651 37.18 28.20 -47.65
N ARG A 652 38.13 27.49 -48.29
CA ARG A 652 39.17 28.13 -49.10
C ARG A 652 38.54 28.64 -50.39
N ALA A 653 39.05 29.77 -50.88
CA ALA A 653 38.58 30.38 -52.12
C ALA A 653 38.54 29.36 -53.27
N GLY A 654 37.46 29.36 -54.05
CA GLY A 654 37.26 28.46 -55.20
C GLY A 654 36.90 27.00 -54.87
N LYS A 655 36.95 26.56 -53.60
CA LYS A 655 36.56 25.20 -53.23
C LYS A 655 35.04 25.06 -53.10
N THR A 656 34.52 23.91 -53.51
CA THR A 656 33.08 23.59 -53.50
C THR A 656 32.73 22.42 -52.58
N LYS A 657 33.71 21.63 -52.12
CA LYS A 657 33.54 20.49 -51.21
C LYS A 657 34.16 20.79 -49.85
N PHE A 658 33.55 20.30 -48.79
CA PHE A 658 34.09 20.41 -47.43
C PHE A 658 33.76 19.19 -46.58
N THR A 659 34.54 19.02 -45.52
CA THR A 659 34.27 18.09 -44.43
C THR A 659 34.34 18.86 -43.11
N LEU A 660 33.38 18.63 -42.23
CA LEU A 660 33.27 19.26 -40.92
C LEU A 660 33.14 18.18 -39.86
N ARG A 661 33.86 18.32 -38.75
CA ARG A 661 33.71 17.46 -37.57
C ARG A 661 33.19 18.27 -36.40
N ALA A 662 32.21 17.73 -35.67
CA ALA A 662 31.60 18.38 -34.52
C ALA A 662 31.34 17.36 -33.41
N LYS A 663 31.27 17.83 -32.16
CA LYS A 663 30.86 17.00 -31.02
C LYS A 663 29.36 17.14 -30.79
N ALA A 664 28.70 16.03 -30.48
CA ALA A 664 27.28 16.00 -30.15
C ALA A 664 27.03 15.03 -29.01
N ARG A 665 25.98 15.30 -28.22
CA ARG A 665 25.60 14.44 -27.09
C ARG A 665 25.22 13.04 -27.61
N ARG A 666 25.77 12.01 -26.97
CA ARG A 666 25.48 10.59 -27.24
C ARG A 666 24.11 10.19 -26.70
N GLY A 667 23.54 9.13 -27.26
CA GLY A 667 22.20 8.61 -26.91
C GLY A 667 21.06 9.53 -27.34
N VAL A 668 21.33 10.52 -28.19
CA VAL A 668 20.37 11.56 -28.59
C VAL A 668 20.20 11.55 -30.10
N ARG A 669 18.96 11.78 -30.54
CA ARG A 669 18.61 12.04 -31.93
C ARG A 669 18.76 13.55 -32.20
N TRP A 670 19.48 13.89 -33.25
CA TRP A 670 19.76 15.26 -33.66
C TRP A 670 19.17 15.54 -35.04
N VAL A 671 18.50 16.67 -35.19
CA VAL A 671 18.17 17.24 -36.50
C VAL A 671 19.29 18.20 -36.88
N LEU A 672 19.91 17.98 -38.04
CA LEU A 672 21.04 18.75 -38.53
C LEU A 672 20.64 19.60 -39.74
N GLN A 673 21.26 20.77 -39.85
CA GLN A 673 21.18 21.63 -41.03
C GLN A 673 22.54 22.29 -41.26
N LEU A 674 22.93 22.51 -42.52
CA LEU A 674 24.08 23.33 -42.85
C LEU A 674 23.62 24.73 -43.20
N GLU A 675 24.28 25.73 -42.64
CA GLU A 675 24.15 27.13 -43.03
C GLU A 675 25.43 27.55 -43.77
N TYR A 676 25.26 28.07 -44.98
CA TYR A 676 26.35 28.65 -45.76
C TYR A 676 26.32 30.16 -45.65
N VAL A 677 27.28 30.68 -44.89
CA VAL A 677 27.40 32.10 -44.55
C VAL A 677 28.38 32.75 -45.51
N LEU A 678 27.89 33.78 -46.21
CA LEU A 678 28.64 34.56 -47.18
C LEU A 678 28.78 36.01 -46.68
N PRO A 679 29.93 36.66 -46.85
CA PRO A 679 30.08 38.07 -46.53
C PRO A 679 29.07 38.93 -47.31
N ALA A 680 28.32 39.79 -46.61
CA ALA A 680 27.35 40.73 -47.18
C ALA A 680 26.24 40.14 -48.07
N GLN A 681 25.95 38.83 -47.93
CA GLN A 681 24.87 38.17 -48.67
C GLN A 681 24.01 37.32 -47.72
N ALA A 682 22.76 37.07 -48.11
CA ALA A 682 21.88 36.18 -47.36
C ALA A 682 22.44 34.74 -47.32
N SER A 683 22.45 34.15 -46.12
CA SER A 683 22.84 32.75 -45.94
C SER A 683 21.92 31.81 -46.74
N SER A 684 22.47 30.70 -47.21
CA SER A 684 21.68 29.58 -47.75
C SER A 684 21.75 28.36 -46.84
N PHE A 685 20.71 27.53 -46.85
CA PHE A 685 20.58 26.41 -45.94
C PHE A 685 20.41 25.10 -46.69
N SER A 686 20.94 24.01 -46.12
CA SER A 686 20.67 22.67 -46.65
C SER A 686 19.29 22.18 -46.24
N GLY A 687 18.84 21.08 -46.87
CA GLY A 687 17.78 20.25 -46.30
C GLY A 687 18.15 19.74 -44.91
N LEU A 688 17.12 19.36 -44.14
CA LEU A 688 17.29 18.76 -42.82
C LEU A 688 17.79 17.32 -42.93
N ARG A 689 18.67 16.91 -42.01
CA ARG A 689 19.13 15.52 -41.88
C ARG A 689 19.06 15.08 -40.44
N THR A 690 18.38 13.99 -40.17
CA THR A 690 18.30 13.43 -38.82
C THR A 690 19.33 12.34 -38.61
N VAL A 691 20.04 12.36 -37.48
CA VAL A 691 21.04 11.36 -37.10
C VAL A 691 20.87 10.93 -35.65
N ASN A 692 21.07 9.64 -35.37
CA ASN A 692 21.20 9.12 -34.02
C ASN A 692 22.69 9.09 -33.66
N VAL A 693 23.07 9.71 -32.53
CA VAL A 693 24.46 9.75 -32.10
C VAL A 693 24.69 8.67 -31.03
N GLN A 694 25.39 7.60 -31.40
CA GLN A 694 25.77 6.50 -30.51
C GLN A 694 26.96 6.85 -29.60
#